data_AF-A0A6L6JET2-F1
#
_entry.id   AF-A0A6L6JET2-F1
#
_cell.length_a   1.000
_cell.length_b   1.000
_cell.length_c   1.000
_cell.angle_alpha   90.00
_cell.angle_beta   90.00
_cell.angle_gamma   90.00
#
_symmetry.space_group_name_H-M   'P 1'
#
loop_
_entity.id
_entity.type
_entity.pdbx_description
1 polymer ?
#
loop_
_entity_poly.entity_id
_entity_poly.type
_entity_poly.pdbx_seq_one_letter_code
_entity_poly.pdbx_strand_id
1 'polypeptide(L)'
;MSDMRVKDLAGTVGITAERLVEQLNEAGINVSKPDDLITEEQKQSLLKFLQQRHGKAEDSDASSPRKITLKRKSVSEIKLGGAARGGKSVSVEVRKKRTYVKRSDTEPSGAAEDLLKQKAAEEHAAEVTKQEEQRLQETKRKQEEAARLKQQLDEQEAAEVAAAIEAENKANEEAQRAAEEEQKALEAEAKAKKPAAKGKKKEEELTPSQLAHKKLEEADAKRRAANLARVEAEKALEAKRKAREEEEALEKAREEAKAAAAEAQAKEQKAAARKTKDAEAKHERGKSGRRGRREDDDFERKELHVSEGKGGRRKKKKGASGGRVSVRDQEHGFSKPTAPVVREVNVPETINVSELAQRMSVKAAEVIKALMGMGTMATINQVLDQDTAVIVVEEMGHVAKPIRENVVEEALQVSDEELGESVTRAPVVTVMGHVDHGKTSLLDYIRRTKVTSGEAGGITQHIGAYRVETSRGEIAFLDTPGHAAFTEMRSRGAKVTDIVILVVAADDGVMPQTIEAVQHAKAAGSVIIVAINKMDKPEANPDRVKQELANHEVIPEDWGGDVQFVPVSALTGEGVEDLLEAISLQAEIMELKAPEIGPAHGTVIEARLDKGRGTVVTVLVQQGTLNKGDIVVVGQEYGRVRAMFNEKGEQVDKAGPSTPVELLGLSGTPAAGDELQAAPDDKTAREIADFRHTKAREQKMAQQQAAKLDDMFNKMEEGDVKTLNVVIKGDVHGSVEAVSQGLQKLSTDKVKVRVVGSGVGGINETDAQLAAASDAILIGFNVRADNAARKVIAEKGLDVQYFSIIYDLLDVVTKAMTGMLEPVFRDEIIGLARVDDVFRSPKFGDIAGCLVLEGSVKRNNPIRVLRDNVVIYEGELESLRRFKDDVNEVNAGVECGIGVKNYKDVKPGDQIEVYERVEVKPTL
;
A
#
# COMPACT_ATOMS: atom_id res chain seq x y z
N MET A 1 42.06 -47.88 15.73
CA MET A 1 42.90 -49.09 15.82
C MET A 1 42.57 -49.91 17.07
N SER A 2 41.34 -50.40 17.17
CA SER A 2 40.98 -51.53 18.03
C SER A 2 39.83 -52.30 17.38
N ASP A 3 40.08 -53.54 16.98
CA ASP A 3 39.09 -54.44 16.37
C ASP A 3 38.00 -54.83 17.39
N MET A 4 36.76 -54.98 16.95
CA MET A 4 35.60 -55.22 17.83
C MET A 4 34.78 -56.40 17.29
N ARG A 5 34.16 -57.20 18.18
CA ARG A 5 33.36 -58.37 17.76
C ARG A 5 32.01 -57.94 17.19
N VAL A 6 31.47 -58.75 16.27
CA VAL A 6 30.18 -58.47 15.59
C VAL A 6 29.04 -58.31 16.59
N LYS A 7 28.99 -59.18 17.61
CA LYS A 7 27.96 -59.15 18.66
C LYS A 7 27.94 -57.84 19.46
N ASP A 8 29.11 -57.28 19.76
CA ASP A 8 29.23 -56.02 20.49
C ASP A 8 28.82 -54.83 19.59
N LEU A 9 29.18 -54.89 18.30
CA LEU A 9 28.77 -53.89 17.30
C LEU A 9 27.25 -53.89 17.11
N ALA A 10 26.64 -55.07 17.01
CA ALA A 10 25.19 -55.24 16.90
C ALA A 10 24.45 -54.65 18.12
N GLY A 11 24.97 -54.89 19.33
CA GLY A 11 24.44 -54.30 20.57
C GLY A 11 24.54 -52.77 20.60
N THR A 12 25.57 -52.19 19.98
CA THR A 12 25.75 -50.73 19.95
C THR A 12 24.81 -50.04 18.94
N VAL A 13 24.51 -50.71 17.83
CA VAL A 13 23.63 -50.20 16.76
C VAL A 13 22.15 -50.54 17.03
N GLY A 14 21.87 -51.43 17.99
CA GLY A 14 20.50 -51.79 18.40
C GLY A 14 19.83 -52.84 17.50
N ILE A 15 20.62 -53.67 16.81
CA ILE A 15 20.14 -54.73 15.89
C ILE A 15 20.57 -56.10 16.42
N THR A 16 19.85 -57.17 16.07
CA THR A 16 20.25 -58.55 16.42
C THR A 16 21.55 -58.95 15.72
N ALA A 17 22.39 -59.72 16.40
CA ALA A 17 23.72 -60.10 15.88
C ALA A 17 23.64 -60.92 14.58
N GLU A 18 22.59 -61.71 14.38
CA GLU A 18 22.37 -62.51 13.17
C GLU A 18 22.07 -61.61 11.95
N ARG A 19 21.23 -60.58 12.13
CA ARG A 19 20.90 -59.63 11.06
C ARG A 19 22.09 -58.78 10.65
N LEU A 20 22.98 -58.46 11.60
CA LEU A 20 24.22 -57.75 11.28
C LEU A 20 25.19 -58.62 10.46
N VAL A 21 25.25 -59.94 10.74
CA VAL A 21 26.05 -60.89 9.95
C VAL A 21 25.53 -61.00 8.51
N GLU A 22 24.21 -61.02 8.31
CA GLU A 22 23.62 -60.97 6.96
C GLU A 22 23.98 -59.69 6.20
N GLN A 23 23.86 -58.52 6.85
CA GLN A 23 24.20 -57.23 6.22
C GLN A 23 25.69 -57.11 5.88
N LEU A 24 26.57 -57.69 6.71
CA LEU A 24 28.00 -57.77 6.43
C LEU A 24 28.29 -58.64 5.22
N ASN A 25 27.62 -59.78 5.08
CA ASN A 25 27.76 -60.66 3.92
C ASN A 25 27.19 -60.00 2.64
N GLU A 26 26.07 -59.28 2.72
CA GLU A 26 25.53 -58.49 1.59
C GLU A 26 26.47 -57.36 1.16
N ALA A 27 27.20 -56.75 2.11
CA ALA A 27 28.25 -55.76 1.84
C ALA A 27 29.56 -56.38 1.30
N GLY A 28 29.61 -57.69 1.06
CA GLY A 28 30.76 -58.41 0.52
C GLY A 28 31.83 -58.79 1.55
N ILE A 29 31.53 -58.70 2.85
CA ILE A 29 32.45 -59.06 3.93
C ILE A 29 32.04 -60.41 4.50
N ASN A 30 32.80 -61.46 4.16
CA ASN A 30 32.50 -62.83 4.60
C ASN A 30 32.75 -63.00 6.10
N VAL A 31 31.68 -62.98 6.90
CA VAL A 31 31.71 -63.31 8.32
C VAL A 31 30.69 -64.40 8.59
N SER A 32 31.12 -65.47 9.28
CA SER A 32 30.28 -66.65 9.49
C SER A 32 29.71 -66.75 10.90
N LYS A 33 30.35 -66.13 11.91
CA LYS A 33 29.91 -66.24 13.31
C LYS A 33 29.79 -64.87 14.00
N PRO A 34 28.82 -64.68 14.92
CA PRO A 34 28.66 -63.44 15.68
C PRO A 34 29.85 -63.04 16.58
N ASP A 35 30.75 -63.98 16.88
CA ASP A 35 31.92 -63.75 17.73
C ASP A 35 33.19 -63.36 16.94
N ASP A 36 33.12 -63.32 15.61
CA ASP A 36 34.25 -62.93 14.77
C ASP A 36 34.57 -61.43 14.94
N LEU A 37 35.85 -61.09 14.79
CA LEU A 37 36.38 -59.73 14.92
C LEU A 37 36.28 -58.97 13.61
N ILE A 38 35.79 -57.73 13.66
CA ILE A 38 35.68 -56.84 12.49
C ILE A 38 36.66 -55.68 12.66
N THR A 39 37.41 -55.41 11.59
CA THR A 39 38.37 -54.30 11.51
C THR A 39 37.69 -52.95 11.23
N GLU A 40 38.35 -51.83 11.51
CA GLU A 40 37.80 -50.49 11.25
C GLU A 40 37.49 -50.25 9.75
N GLU A 41 38.29 -50.81 8.84
CA GLU A 41 38.07 -50.72 7.39
C GLU A 41 36.79 -51.45 6.94
N GLN A 42 36.52 -52.63 7.51
CA GLN A 42 35.30 -53.40 7.24
C GLN A 42 34.04 -52.71 7.79
N LYS A 43 34.15 -51.97 8.90
CA LYS A 43 33.04 -51.13 9.41
C LYS A 43 32.74 -49.97 8.47
N GLN A 44 33.77 -49.36 7.88
CA GLN A 44 33.60 -48.26 6.92
C GLN A 44 33.00 -48.73 5.60
N SER A 45 33.35 -49.93 5.10
CA SER A 45 32.73 -50.49 3.90
C SER A 45 31.26 -50.87 4.13
N LEU A 46 30.91 -51.44 5.29
CA LEU A 46 29.51 -51.66 5.67
C LEU A 46 28.72 -50.34 5.75
N LEU A 47 29.33 -49.28 6.32
CA LEU A 47 28.73 -47.94 6.39
C LEU A 47 28.49 -47.34 5.00
N LYS A 48 29.45 -47.44 4.09
CA LYS A 48 29.29 -46.99 2.69
C LYS A 48 28.21 -47.78 1.97
N PHE A 49 28.15 -49.10 2.15
CA PHE A 49 27.11 -49.95 1.57
C PHE A 49 25.71 -49.56 2.08
N LEU A 50 25.54 -49.33 3.39
CA LEU A 50 24.28 -48.89 3.96
C LEU A 50 23.89 -47.47 3.53
N GLN A 51 24.86 -46.54 3.41
CA GLN A 51 24.62 -45.18 2.89
C GLN A 51 24.19 -45.17 1.42
N GLN A 52 24.77 -46.05 0.59
CA GLN A 52 24.36 -46.23 -0.80
C GLN A 52 22.97 -46.85 -0.92
N ARG A 53 22.64 -47.84 -0.08
CA ARG A 53 21.32 -48.50 -0.10
C ARG A 53 20.19 -47.61 0.44
N HIS A 54 20.52 -46.66 1.32
CA HIS A 54 19.60 -45.66 1.86
C HIS A 54 19.65 -44.29 1.15
N GLY A 55 20.31 -44.19 -0.01
CA GLY A 55 20.12 -43.09 -0.96
C GLY A 55 20.60 -41.71 -0.47
N LYS A 56 21.76 -41.63 0.19
CA LYS A 56 22.39 -40.32 0.54
C LYS A 56 23.74 -40.15 -0.16
N ALA A 57 23.77 -39.22 -1.11
CA ALA A 57 24.95 -38.81 -1.86
C ALA A 57 25.99 -38.09 -0.97
N GLU A 58 27.24 -38.18 -1.39
CA GLU A 58 28.48 -37.90 -0.68
C GLU A 58 28.63 -36.45 -0.20
N ASP A 59 28.91 -36.27 1.09
CA ASP A 59 30.00 -35.39 1.54
C ASP A 59 30.33 -35.58 3.03
N SER A 60 31.61 -35.43 3.35
CA SER A 60 32.28 -35.42 4.67
C SER A 60 32.94 -36.72 5.16
N ASP A 61 34.27 -36.71 5.04
CA ASP A 61 35.22 -37.55 5.76
C ASP A 61 35.28 -37.08 7.23
N ALA A 62 35.07 -38.01 8.17
CA ALA A 62 35.00 -37.71 9.60
C ALA A 62 36.33 -38.00 10.32
N SER A 63 36.86 -37.04 11.09
CA SER A 63 37.64 -37.41 12.28
C SER A 63 37.59 -36.35 13.39
N SER A 64 37.47 -36.84 14.63
CA SER A 64 37.71 -36.12 15.89
C SER A 64 38.44 -37.11 16.84
N PRO A 65 38.97 -36.73 18.02
CA PRO A 65 39.37 -35.42 18.57
C PRO A 65 40.81 -35.44 19.18
N ARG A 66 41.37 -34.28 19.60
CA ARG A 66 42.36 -34.16 20.72
C ARG A 66 42.65 -32.68 21.06
N LYS A 67 42.18 -32.20 22.22
CA LYS A 67 42.45 -30.86 22.80
C LYS A 67 43.27 -31.01 24.09
N ILE A 68 44.31 -30.21 24.30
CA ILE A 68 45.02 -30.04 25.59
C ILE A 68 45.02 -28.57 26.01
N THR A 69 44.34 -28.26 27.11
CA THR A 69 44.08 -26.89 27.55
C THR A 69 44.95 -26.42 28.71
N LEU A 70 45.51 -25.22 28.61
CA LEU A 70 46.10 -24.47 29.73
C LEU A 70 45.25 -23.23 30.07
N LYS A 71 45.06 -22.98 31.36
CA LYS A 71 44.35 -21.80 31.92
C LYS A 71 45.38 -20.79 32.41
N ARG A 72 45.21 -19.50 32.08
CA ARG A 72 45.91 -18.39 32.74
C ARG A 72 44.89 -17.44 33.37
N LYS A 73 45.14 -17.05 34.63
CA LYS A 73 44.36 -16.07 35.40
C LYS A 73 44.89 -14.66 35.11
N SER A 74 43.99 -13.70 34.98
CA SER A 74 44.29 -12.27 35.16
C SER A 74 43.12 -11.61 35.89
N VAL A 75 43.42 -10.84 36.92
CA VAL A 75 42.45 -10.09 37.73
C VAL A 75 42.57 -8.61 37.35
N SER A 76 41.45 -7.94 37.10
CA SER A 76 41.40 -6.49 36.98
C SER A 76 40.37 -5.91 37.96
N GLU A 77 40.73 -4.80 38.61
CA GLU A 77 39.85 -4.03 39.48
C GLU A 77 39.29 -2.82 38.74
N ILE A 78 37.99 -2.58 38.90
CA ILE A 78 37.32 -1.38 38.41
C ILE A 78 36.89 -0.54 39.63
N LYS A 79 37.26 0.75 39.62
CA LYS A 79 36.76 1.76 40.58
C LYS A 79 35.67 2.58 39.92
N LEU A 80 34.47 2.58 40.50
CA LEU A 80 33.36 3.44 40.11
C LEU A 80 33.46 4.79 40.84
N GLY A 81 33.45 5.88 40.07
CA GLY A 81 33.46 7.24 40.58
C GLY A 81 32.06 7.76 40.88
N GLY A 82 31.85 8.24 42.11
CA GLY A 82 30.67 8.99 42.55
C GLY A 82 30.95 9.67 43.89
N ALA A 83 30.82 10.99 43.93
CA ALA A 83 31.17 11.81 45.09
C ALA A 83 30.09 11.74 46.20
N ALA A 84 30.31 10.88 47.19
CA ALA A 84 30.03 11.10 48.61
C ALA A 84 30.39 9.83 49.42
N ARG A 85 31.47 9.91 50.21
CA ARG A 85 31.95 8.95 51.24
C ARG A 85 32.01 7.45 50.85
N GLY A 86 33.24 7.01 50.50
CA GLY A 86 33.74 5.65 50.74
C GLY A 86 33.62 4.66 49.57
N GLY A 87 34.53 4.74 48.60
CA GLY A 87 34.57 3.82 47.46
C GLY A 87 35.04 2.40 47.83
N LYS A 88 34.25 1.38 47.43
CA LYS A 88 34.65 -0.04 47.44
C LYS A 88 35.00 -0.47 46.01
N SER A 89 36.18 -1.04 45.81
CA SER A 89 36.57 -1.73 44.56
C SER A 89 35.98 -3.14 44.55
N VAL A 90 35.53 -3.60 43.39
CA VAL A 90 35.13 -4.99 43.15
C VAL A 90 36.05 -5.56 42.07
N SER A 91 36.84 -6.56 42.42
CA SER A 91 37.73 -7.29 41.52
C SER A 91 36.92 -8.37 40.77
N VAL A 92 36.90 -8.33 39.44
CA VAL A 92 36.24 -9.37 38.62
C VAL A 92 37.33 -10.25 37.98
N GLU A 93 37.30 -11.55 38.26
CA GLU A 93 38.26 -12.53 37.74
C GLU A 93 37.71 -13.20 36.45
N VAL A 94 38.35 -12.94 35.30
CA VAL A 94 37.98 -13.56 34.02
C VAL A 94 38.99 -14.67 33.69
N ARG A 95 38.51 -15.89 33.40
CA ARG A 95 39.34 -17.04 33.00
C ARG A 95 39.16 -17.34 31.50
N LYS A 96 40.22 -17.22 30.69
CA LYS A 96 40.24 -17.65 29.28
C LYS A 96 41.07 -18.93 29.08
N LYS A 97 40.64 -19.82 28.17
CA LYS A 97 41.24 -21.12 27.84
C LYS A 97 41.70 -21.10 26.37
N ARG A 98 42.97 -21.40 26.04
CA ARG A 98 43.46 -21.59 24.66
C ARG A 98 44.21 -22.92 24.53
N THR A 99 44.18 -23.49 23.32
CA THR A 99 44.72 -24.81 22.91
C THR A 99 45.53 -24.58 21.62
N TYR A 100 46.74 -25.13 21.48
CA TYR A 100 47.58 -25.01 20.27
C TYR A 100 48.14 -26.39 19.88
N VAL A 101 48.13 -26.73 18.58
CA VAL A 101 49.00 -27.76 17.96
C VAL A 101 49.48 -27.24 16.60
N LYS A 102 50.72 -27.60 16.26
CA LYS A 102 51.63 -27.00 15.27
C LYS A 102 51.46 -27.60 13.87
N ARG A 103 51.62 -26.76 12.83
CA ARG A 103 51.61 -27.06 11.39
C ARG A 103 52.97 -27.52 10.86
N SER A 104 52.94 -28.11 9.66
CA SER A 104 53.90 -27.88 8.55
C SER A 104 53.21 -28.28 7.23
N ASP A 105 53.50 -27.75 6.06
CA ASP A 105 53.65 -26.38 5.55
C ASP A 105 53.68 -26.55 4.02
N THR A 106 52.69 -26.03 3.28
CA THR A 106 52.85 -25.38 1.97
C THR A 106 51.52 -24.77 1.49
N GLU A 107 51.60 -23.47 1.27
CA GLU A 107 50.74 -22.52 0.55
C GLU A 107 49.44 -21.92 1.16
N PRO A 108 49.21 -20.60 0.92
CA PRO A 108 48.57 -19.69 1.88
C PRO A 108 47.32 -18.97 1.32
N SER A 109 46.23 -18.92 2.07
CA SER A 109 45.13 -17.97 1.79
C SER A 109 44.30 -17.60 3.03
N GLY A 110 44.11 -18.52 3.99
CA GLY A 110 43.18 -18.28 5.12
C GLY A 110 43.61 -17.28 6.20
N ALA A 111 44.87 -16.82 6.23
CA ALA A 111 45.32 -15.88 7.28
C ALA A 111 44.83 -14.43 7.06
N ALA A 112 44.50 -14.05 5.82
CA ALA A 112 43.95 -12.74 5.50
C ALA A 112 42.45 -12.65 5.86
N GLU A 113 41.68 -13.73 5.64
CA GLU A 113 40.24 -13.77 5.89
C GLU A 113 39.87 -13.74 7.38
N ASP A 114 40.64 -14.40 8.25
CA ASP A 114 40.33 -14.40 9.68
C ASP A 114 40.69 -13.06 10.37
N LEU A 115 41.69 -12.34 9.86
CA LEU A 115 42.01 -10.97 10.27
C LEU A 115 40.96 -9.96 9.76
N LEU A 116 40.45 -10.16 8.55
CA LEU A 116 39.34 -9.39 7.99
C LEU A 116 38.03 -9.63 8.75
N LYS A 117 37.72 -10.87 9.15
CA LYS A 117 36.52 -11.19 9.94
C LYS A 117 36.58 -10.65 11.37
N GLN A 118 37.77 -10.63 12.00
CA GLN A 118 37.93 -10.02 13.32
C GLN A 118 37.86 -8.49 13.25
N LYS A 119 38.43 -7.86 12.23
CA LYS A 119 38.27 -6.42 11.98
C LYS A 119 36.83 -6.05 11.64
N ALA A 120 36.14 -6.82 10.80
CA ALA A 120 34.75 -6.60 10.45
C ALA A 120 33.79 -6.75 11.65
N ALA A 121 34.09 -7.68 12.58
CA ALA A 121 33.29 -7.84 13.80
C ALA A 121 33.54 -6.72 14.83
N GLU A 122 34.78 -6.23 14.97
CA GLU A 122 35.08 -5.04 15.78
C GLU A 122 34.52 -3.76 15.15
N GLU A 123 34.57 -3.63 13.82
CA GLU A 123 33.95 -2.53 13.08
C GLU A 123 32.43 -2.55 13.22
N HIS A 124 31.76 -3.70 13.06
CA HIS A 124 30.31 -3.81 13.29
C HIS A 124 29.90 -3.50 14.73
N ALA A 125 30.67 -3.94 15.74
CA ALA A 125 30.37 -3.62 17.14
C ALA A 125 30.60 -2.12 17.44
N ALA A 126 31.64 -1.52 16.85
CA ALA A 126 31.89 -0.08 16.90
C ALA A 126 30.82 0.72 16.14
N GLU A 127 30.25 0.16 15.07
CA GLU A 127 29.22 0.78 14.25
C GLU A 127 27.83 0.70 14.90
N VAL A 128 27.50 -0.41 15.56
CA VAL A 128 26.27 -0.53 16.37
C VAL A 128 26.30 0.41 17.57
N THR A 129 27.44 0.51 18.26
CA THR A 129 27.59 1.47 19.37
C THR A 129 27.59 2.92 18.89
N LYS A 130 28.20 3.23 17.74
CA LYS A 130 28.07 4.53 17.08
C LYS A 130 26.65 4.82 16.62
N GLN A 131 25.91 3.84 16.10
CA GLN A 131 24.51 4.00 15.70
C GLN A 131 23.58 4.22 16.90
N GLU A 132 23.85 3.56 18.03
CA GLU A 132 23.08 3.75 19.25
C GLU A 132 23.39 5.11 19.89
N GLU A 133 24.65 5.54 19.90
CA GLU A 133 25.04 6.91 20.28
C GLU A 133 24.50 7.96 19.31
N GLN A 134 24.47 7.67 18.00
CA GLN A 134 23.87 8.54 16.98
C GLN A 134 22.37 8.65 17.17
N ARG A 135 21.63 7.55 17.42
CA ARG A 135 20.18 7.61 17.74
C ARG A 135 19.91 8.39 19.02
N LEU A 136 20.78 8.26 20.03
CA LEU A 136 20.65 8.99 21.30
C LEU A 136 21.03 10.48 21.15
N GLN A 137 21.96 10.81 20.26
CA GLN A 137 22.28 12.18 19.86
C GLN A 137 21.20 12.76 18.94
N GLU A 138 20.57 11.96 18.07
CA GLU A 138 19.53 12.38 17.13
C GLU A 138 18.20 12.61 17.86
N THR A 139 17.88 11.81 18.87
CA THR A 139 16.75 12.07 19.78
C THR A 139 16.98 13.31 20.63
N LYS A 140 18.19 13.53 21.14
CA LYS A 140 18.56 14.80 21.80
C LYS A 140 18.51 15.99 20.86
N ARG A 141 19.00 15.85 19.62
CA ARG A 141 18.91 16.88 18.58
C ARG A 141 17.46 17.17 18.22
N LYS A 142 16.60 16.16 18.04
CA LYS A 142 15.17 16.35 17.79
C LYS A 142 14.47 17.05 18.96
N GLN A 143 14.86 16.75 20.20
CA GLN A 143 14.35 17.45 21.39
C GLN A 143 14.85 18.90 21.48
N GLU A 144 16.13 19.15 21.19
CA GLU A 144 16.73 20.49 21.15
C GLU A 144 16.22 21.32 19.97
N GLU A 145 15.96 20.70 18.83
CA GLU A 145 15.42 21.30 17.61
C GLU A 145 13.94 21.61 17.77
N ALA A 146 13.15 20.73 18.40
CA ALA A 146 11.78 21.03 18.81
C ALA A 146 11.72 22.16 19.84
N ALA A 147 12.66 22.21 20.80
CA ALA A 147 12.77 23.31 21.75
C ALA A 147 13.18 24.63 21.08
N ARG A 148 14.08 24.59 20.09
CA ARG A 148 14.46 25.74 19.26
C ARG A 148 13.32 26.22 18.37
N LEU A 149 12.56 25.32 17.75
CA LEU A 149 11.38 25.66 16.94
C LEU A 149 10.30 26.32 17.81
N LYS A 150 10.09 25.81 19.03
CA LYS A 150 9.19 26.42 20.02
C LYS A 150 9.66 27.83 20.41
N GLN A 151 10.96 28.01 20.67
CA GLN A 151 11.52 29.34 20.96
C GLN A 151 11.46 30.30 19.76
N GLN A 152 11.70 29.83 18.53
CA GLN A 152 11.61 30.64 17.32
C GLN A 152 10.18 31.07 17.01
N LEU A 153 9.19 30.19 17.24
CA LEU A 153 7.78 30.53 17.09
C LEU A 153 7.34 31.55 18.16
N ASP A 154 7.74 31.35 19.42
CA ASP A 154 7.42 32.31 20.49
C ASP A 154 8.11 33.69 20.24
N GLU A 155 9.31 33.71 19.63
CA GLU A 155 10.04 34.94 19.26
C GLU A 155 9.44 35.64 18.02
N GLN A 156 8.94 34.88 17.04
CA GLN A 156 8.19 35.41 15.89
C GLN A 156 6.84 36.01 16.31
N GLU A 157 6.12 35.34 17.21
CA GLU A 157 4.85 35.85 17.75
C GLU A 157 5.06 37.14 18.58
N ALA A 158 6.15 37.22 19.35
CA ALA A 158 6.51 38.44 20.08
C ALA A 158 6.91 39.60 19.14
N ALA A 159 7.59 39.31 18.03
CA ALA A 159 7.98 40.31 17.03
C ALA A 159 6.76 40.86 16.27
N GLU A 160 5.76 40.03 15.97
CA GLU A 160 4.52 40.44 15.30
C GLU A 160 3.67 41.37 16.17
N VAL A 161 3.59 41.09 17.48
CA VAL A 161 2.94 41.98 18.46
C VAL A 161 3.69 43.30 18.61
N ALA A 162 5.03 43.26 18.65
CA ALA A 162 5.85 44.48 18.72
C ALA A 162 5.68 45.36 17.47
N ALA A 163 5.61 44.75 16.28
CA ALA A 163 5.37 45.46 15.02
C ALA A 163 3.97 46.11 14.97
N ALA A 164 2.95 45.44 15.51
CA ALA A 164 1.59 45.98 15.60
C ALA A 164 1.51 47.20 16.55
N ILE A 165 2.23 47.15 17.69
CA ILE A 165 2.32 48.27 18.64
C ILE A 165 3.09 49.46 18.02
N GLU A 166 4.14 49.20 17.26
CA GLU A 166 4.91 50.25 16.59
C GLU A 166 4.09 50.94 15.48
N ALA A 167 3.28 50.17 14.73
CA ALA A 167 2.36 50.70 13.73
C ALA A 167 1.28 51.61 14.36
N GLU A 168 0.76 51.25 15.54
CA GLU A 168 -0.21 52.07 16.29
C GLU A 168 0.41 53.40 16.74
N ASN A 169 1.64 53.37 17.28
CA ASN A 169 2.32 54.59 17.72
C ASN A 169 2.57 55.55 16.56
N LYS A 170 2.99 55.03 15.39
CA LYS A 170 3.16 55.83 14.18
C LYS A 170 1.83 56.42 13.68
N ALA A 171 0.76 55.63 13.68
CA ALA A 171 -0.58 56.10 13.28
C ALA A 171 -1.16 57.15 14.24
N ASN A 172 -0.91 57.00 15.56
CA ASN A 172 -1.32 57.97 16.57
C ASN A 172 -0.54 59.29 16.45
N GLU A 173 0.76 59.24 16.18
CA GLU A 173 1.58 60.43 15.93
C GLU A 173 1.16 61.17 14.65
N GLU A 174 0.84 60.43 13.58
CA GLU A 174 0.40 61.01 12.30
C GLU A 174 -0.97 61.69 12.44
N ALA A 175 -1.90 61.09 13.20
CA ALA A 175 -3.19 61.69 13.52
C ALA A 175 -3.05 62.96 14.39
N GLN A 176 -2.13 63.00 15.34
CA GLN A 176 -1.86 64.19 16.15
C GLN A 176 -1.29 65.34 15.31
N ARG A 177 -0.36 65.05 14.39
CA ARG A 177 0.20 66.06 13.49
C ARG A 177 -0.85 66.62 12.52
N ALA A 178 -1.73 65.76 11.99
CA ALA A 178 -2.84 66.18 11.13
C ALA A 178 -3.85 67.08 11.88
N ALA A 179 -4.15 66.78 13.15
CA ALA A 179 -5.04 67.58 13.99
C ALA A 179 -4.48 68.98 14.29
N GLU A 180 -3.17 69.08 14.55
CA GLU A 180 -2.51 70.37 14.73
C GLU A 180 -2.46 71.20 13.44
N GLU A 181 -2.30 70.55 12.29
CA GLU A 181 -2.28 71.22 10.98
C GLU A 181 -3.66 71.78 10.61
N GLU A 182 -4.74 71.06 10.93
CA GLU A 182 -6.12 71.53 10.75
C GLU A 182 -6.46 72.71 11.67
N GLN A 183 -6.05 72.67 12.94
CA GLN A 183 -6.25 73.80 13.87
C GLN A 183 -5.53 75.06 13.38
N LYS A 184 -4.29 74.94 12.89
CA LYS A 184 -3.54 76.06 12.31
C LYS A 184 -4.19 76.60 11.03
N ALA A 185 -4.77 75.73 10.19
CA ALA A 185 -5.48 76.14 8.98
C ALA A 185 -6.79 76.88 9.29
N LEU A 186 -7.56 76.42 10.28
CA LEU A 186 -8.80 77.06 10.73
C LEU A 186 -8.54 78.44 11.36
N GLU A 187 -7.47 78.57 12.15
CA GLU A 187 -7.07 79.86 12.72
C GLU A 187 -6.58 80.87 11.67
N ALA A 188 -5.92 80.39 10.61
CA ALA A 188 -5.49 81.22 9.49
C ALA A 188 -6.69 81.69 8.64
N GLU A 189 -7.70 80.84 8.44
CA GLU A 189 -8.91 81.19 7.69
C GLU A 189 -9.81 82.17 8.45
N ALA A 190 -9.89 82.04 9.79
CA ALA A 190 -10.63 82.98 10.65
C ALA A 190 -10.06 84.41 10.63
N LYS A 191 -8.74 84.56 10.41
CA LYS A 191 -8.07 85.86 10.30
C LYS A 191 -8.29 86.55 8.94
N ALA A 192 -8.86 85.87 7.93
CA ALA A 192 -8.88 86.35 6.54
C ALA A 192 -10.22 86.93 6.02
N LYS A 193 -11.31 87.03 6.82
CA LYS A 193 -12.62 87.50 6.32
C LYS A 193 -13.01 88.93 6.78
N LYS A 194 -12.92 89.92 5.87
CA LYS A 194 -13.69 91.20 5.81
C LYS A 194 -14.30 91.35 4.40
N PRO A 195 -15.46 92.01 4.21
CA PRO A 195 -16.35 91.70 3.07
C PRO A 195 -16.26 92.69 1.90
N ALA A 196 -16.32 92.18 0.66
CA ALA A 196 -16.78 92.92 -0.53
C ALA A 196 -17.20 91.97 -1.67
N ALA A 197 -18.04 92.49 -2.57
CA ALA A 197 -19.02 91.76 -3.37
C ALA A 197 -18.61 91.42 -4.82
N LYS A 198 -19.37 90.44 -5.37
CA LYS A 198 -19.71 90.13 -6.79
C LYS A 198 -18.60 89.67 -7.76
N GLY A 199 -18.77 88.43 -8.26
CA GLY A 199 -18.77 88.17 -9.71
C GLY A 199 -17.92 87.01 -10.25
N LYS A 200 -18.62 85.97 -10.73
CA LYS A 200 -18.28 84.98 -11.78
C LYS A 200 -17.32 83.81 -11.48
N LYS A 201 -17.74 82.66 -12.04
CA LYS A 201 -17.26 81.27 -11.98
C LYS A 201 -15.77 81.05 -12.30
N LYS A 202 -15.11 80.16 -11.55
CA LYS A 202 -14.11 79.16 -12.00
C LYS A 202 -13.78 78.16 -10.86
N GLU A 203 -13.63 76.90 -11.25
CA GLU A 203 -12.94 75.75 -10.61
C GLU A 203 -13.05 75.54 -9.07
N GLU A 204 -13.66 74.41 -8.68
CA GLU A 204 -13.61 73.87 -7.30
C GLU A 204 -12.19 73.35 -6.98
N GLU A 205 -11.26 74.25 -6.66
CA GLU A 205 -10.11 73.89 -5.83
C GLU A 205 -10.56 73.88 -4.36
N LEU A 206 -10.40 72.72 -3.70
CA LEU A 206 -10.69 72.53 -2.28
C LEU A 206 -9.91 73.54 -1.44
N THR A 207 -10.59 74.23 -0.52
CA THR A 207 -9.94 75.17 0.42
C THR A 207 -8.90 74.44 1.29
N PRO A 208 -7.80 75.11 1.73
CA PRO A 208 -6.77 74.48 2.55
C PRO A 208 -7.29 73.79 3.83
N SER A 209 -8.38 74.31 4.40
CA SER A 209 -9.09 73.73 5.55
C SER A 209 -9.84 72.44 5.19
N GLN A 210 -10.49 72.37 4.01
CA GLN A 210 -11.13 71.15 3.52
C GLN A 210 -10.12 70.04 3.17
N LEU A 211 -8.93 70.42 2.71
CA LEU A 211 -7.85 69.48 2.40
C LEU A 211 -7.18 68.94 3.68
N ALA A 212 -7.06 69.77 4.72
CA ALA A 212 -6.63 69.35 6.05
C ALA A 212 -7.65 68.43 6.74
N HIS A 213 -8.95 68.75 6.68
CA HIS A 213 -10.02 67.90 7.24
C HIS A 213 -10.09 66.52 6.57
N LYS A 214 -9.89 66.43 5.24
CA LYS A 214 -9.82 65.13 4.55
C LYS A 214 -8.60 64.29 4.98
N LYS A 215 -7.44 64.93 5.20
CA LYS A 215 -6.25 64.24 5.71
C LYS A 215 -6.44 63.75 7.15
N LEU A 216 -7.12 64.53 7.99
CA LEU A 216 -7.48 64.11 9.34
C LEU A 216 -8.43 62.91 9.32
N GLU A 217 -9.46 62.95 8.47
CA GLU A 217 -10.43 61.86 8.32
C GLU A 217 -9.76 60.57 7.82
N GLU A 218 -8.79 60.69 6.90
CA GLU A 218 -7.99 59.55 6.43
C GLU A 218 -7.02 59.02 7.51
N ALA A 219 -6.43 59.90 8.32
CA ALA A 219 -5.57 59.51 9.44
C ALA A 219 -6.37 58.82 10.57
N ASP A 220 -7.56 59.33 10.89
CA ASP A 220 -8.47 58.73 11.87
C ASP A 220 -9.04 57.38 11.37
N ALA A 221 -9.27 57.23 10.06
CA ALA A 221 -9.64 55.95 9.46
C ALA A 221 -8.49 54.92 9.56
N LYS A 222 -7.25 55.33 9.29
CA LYS A 222 -6.05 54.47 9.46
C LYS A 222 -5.84 54.07 10.93
N ARG A 223 -6.07 54.99 11.87
CA ARG A 223 -6.01 54.71 13.31
C ARG A 223 -7.07 53.70 13.76
N ARG A 224 -8.31 53.82 13.26
CA ARG A 224 -9.39 52.86 13.56
C ARG A 224 -9.10 51.48 12.97
N ALA A 225 -8.55 51.41 11.76
CA ALA A 225 -8.14 50.15 11.14
C ALA A 225 -6.99 49.48 11.90
N ALA A 226 -5.97 50.24 12.33
CA ALA A 226 -4.86 49.71 13.12
C ALA A 226 -5.31 49.19 14.50
N ASN A 227 -6.23 49.91 15.16
CA ASN A 227 -6.81 49.46 16.43
C ASN A 227 -7.65 48.17 16.30
N LEU A 228 -8.39 48.02 15.19
CA LEU A 228 -9.15 46.80 14.92
C LEU A 228 -8.23 45.61 14.69
N ALA A 229 -7.16 45.80 13.91
CA ALA A 229 -6.15 44.77 13.65
C ALA A 229 -5.45 44.30 14.95
N ARG A 230 -5.19 45.21 15.90
CA ARG A 230 -4.64 44.85 17.21
C ARG A 230 -5.60 43.97 18.02
N VAL A 231 -6.87 44.36 18.09
CA VAL A 231 -7.89 43.62 18.86
C VAL A 231 -8.12 42.23 18.27
N GLU A 232 -8.05 42.08 16.95
CA GLU A 232 -8.13 40.78 16.29
C GLU A 232 -6.88 39.92 16.53
N ALA A 233 -5.68 40.51 16.47
CA ALA A 233 -4.42 39.81 16.77
C ALA A 233 -4.36 39.35 18.25
N GLU A 234 -4.79 40.19 19.19
CA GLU A 234 -4.82 39.88 20.63
C GLU A 234 -5.82 38.75 20.94
N LYS A 235 -6.99 38.76 20.30
CA LYS A 235 -7.99 37.68 20.42
C LYS A 235 -7.52 36.37 19.79
N ALA A 236 -6.83 36.43 18.65
CA ALA A 236 -6.27 35.25 17.99
C ALA A 236 -5.19 34.58 18.86
N LEU A 237 -4.36 35.37 19.53
CA LEU A 237 -3.32 34.88 20.44
C LEU A 237 -3.93 34.28 21.71
N GLU A 238 -4.96 34.90 22.29
CA GLU A 238 -5.66 34.35 23.46
C GLU A 238 -6.39 33.03 23.14
N ALA A 239 -6.98 32.92 21.95
CA ALA A 239 -7.61 31.68 21.47
C ALA A 239 -6.59 30.55 21.26
N LYS A 240 -5.44 30.86 20.66
CA LYS A 240 -4.34 29.89 20.47
C LYS A 240 -3.72 29.47 21.80
N ARG A 241 -3.57 30.38 22.78
CA ARG A 241 -3.06 30.04 24.11
C ARG A 241 -4.01 29.10 24.86
N LYS A 242 -5.32 29.35 24.78
CA LYS A 242 -6.34 28.44 25.35
C LYS A 242 -6.33 27.07 24.69
N ALA A 243 -6.21 27.00 23.36
CA ALA A 243 -6.09 25.73 22.65
C ALA A 243 -4.83 24.93 23.05
N ARG A 244 -3.69 25.61 23.24
CA ARG A 244 -2.43 24.99 23.69
C ARG A 244 -2.50 24.50 25.14
N GLU A 245 -3.15 25.25 26.02
CA GLU A 245 -3.40 24.85 27.41
C GLU A 245 -4.35 23.65 27.50
N GLU A 246 -5.38 23.60 26.65
CA GLU A 246 -6.30 22.46 26.53
C GLU A 246 -5.58 21.21 25.98
N GLU A 247 -4.72 21.37 24.98
CA GLU A 247 -3.96 20.26 24.39
C GLU A 247 -2.91 19.70 25.37
N GLU A 248 -2.15 20.55 26.08
CA GLU A 248 -1.21 20.13 27.13
C GLU A 248 -1.94 19.48 28.32
N ALA A 249 -3.17 19.91 28.64
CA ALA A 249 -3.99 19.28 29.66
C ALA A 249 -4.51 17.91 29.22
N LEU A 250 -4.91 17.76 27.95
CA LEU A 250 -5.35 16.50 27.37
C LEU A 250 -4.21 15.48 27.30
N GLU A 251 -3.00 15.95 26.97
CA GLU A 251 -1.80 15.10 26.89
C GLU A 251 -1.35 14.62 28.27
N LYS A 252 -1.34 15.50 29.29
CA LYS A 252 -1.09 15.10 30.69
C LYS A 252 -2.16 14.14 31.21
N ALA A 253 -3.43 14.38 30.91
CA ALA A 253 -4.50 13.45 31.29
C ALA A 253 -4.34 12.08 30.61
N ARG A 254 -3.82 12.04 29.38
CA ARG A 254 -3.56 10.81 28.63
C ARG A 254 -2.34 10.05 29.15
N GLU A 255 -1.31 10.76 29.61
CA GLU A 255 -0.14 10.16 30.29
C GLU A 255 -0.50 9.64 31.68
N GLU A 256 -1.29 10.38 32.46
CA GLU A 256 -1.80 9.93 33.76
C GLU A 256 -2.75 8.73 33.62
N ALA A 257 -3.60 8.71 32.59
CA ALA A 257 -4.45 7.56 32.28
C ALA A 257 -3.63 6.32 31.86
N LYS A 258 -2.56 6.50 31.09
CA LYS A 258 -1.63 5.40 30.73
C LYS A 258 -0.85 4.89 31.95
N ALA A 259 -0.40 5.77 32.83
CA ALA A 259 0.28 5.40 34.06
C ALA A 259 -0.66 4.66 35.04
N ALA A 260 -1.91 5.14 35.19
CA ALA A 260 -2.93 4.50 36.00
C ALA A 260 -3.34 3.13 35.43
N ALA A 261 -3.46 2.99 34.10
CA ALA A 261 -3.72 1.72 33.44
C ALA A 261 -2.57 0.72 33.63
N ALA A 262 -1.32 1.17 33.56
CA ALA A 262 -0.14 0.33 33.83
C ALA A 262 -0.07 -0.12 35.30
N GLU A 263 -0.44 0.74 36.26
CA GLU A 263 -0.46 0.39 37.67
C GLU A 263 -1.65 -0.54 38.03
N ALA A 264 -2.79 -0.37 37.36
CA ALA A 264 -3.94 -1.27 37.47
C ALA A 264 -3.61 -2.67 36.93
N GLN A 265 -2.99 -2.76 35.75
CA GLN A 265 -2.52 -4.03 35.18
C GLN A 265 -1.47 -4.72 36.07
N ALA A 266 -0.57 -3.95 36.70
CA ALA A 266 0.42 -4.50 37.64
C ALA A 266 -0.20 -5.00 38.96
N LYS A 267 -1.28 -4.38 39.44
CA LYS A 267 -2.04 -4.85 40.62
C LYS A 267 -2.88 -6.08 40.29
N GLU A 268 -3.45 -6.13 39.09
CA GLU A 268 -4.26 -7.25 38.61
C GLU A 268 -3.40 -8.51 38.37
N GLN A 269 -2.19 -8.34 37.82
CA GLN A 269 -1.20 -9.43 37.71
C GLN A 269 -0.70 -9.93 39.08
N LYS A 270 -0.55 -9.04 40.08
CA LYS A 270 -0.20 -9.45 41.46
C LYS A 270 -1.36 -10.12 42.19
N ALA A 271 -2.61 -9.75 41.91
CA ALA A 271 -3.80 -10.40 42.45
C ALA A 271 -4.03 -11.78 41.80
N ALA A 272 -3.78 -11.91 40.49
CA ALA A 272 -3.79 -13.18 39.77
C ALA A 272 -2.72 -14.15 40.29
N ALA A 273 -1.50 -13.65 40.57
CA ALA A 273 -0.40 -14.44 41.15
C ALA A 273 -0.65 -14.88 42.61
N ARG A 274 -1.54 -14.20 43.35
CA ARG A 274 -1.99 -14.63 44.69
C ARG A 274 -3.11 -15.67 44.60
N LYS A 275 -4.05 -15.52 43.66
CA LYS A 275 -5.13 -16.48 43.42
C LYS A 275 -4.61 -17.83 42.90
N THR A 276 -3.52 -17.86 42.13
CA THR A 276 -2.90 -19.13 41.70
C THR A 276 -2.19 -19.86 42.83
N LYS A 277 -1.59 -19.14 43.79
CA LYS A 277 -0.97 -19.75 44.98
C LYS A 277 -1.96 -20.30 46.00
N ASP A 278 -3.15 -19.69 46.13
CA ASP A 278 -4.23 -20.21 46.99
C ASP A 278 -5.03 -21.36 46.32
N ALA A 279 -4.97 -21.48 44.98
CA ALA A 279 -5.61 -22.56 44.22
C ALA A 279 -4.80 -23.87 44.21
N GLU A 280 -3.47 -23.81 44.26
CA GLU A 280 -2.59 -24.99 44.36
C GLU A 280 -2.63 -25.67 45.75
N ALA A 281 -3.06 -24.97 46.80
CA ALA A 281 -3.12 -25.52 48.17
C ALA A 281 -4.42 -26.29 48.49
N LYS A 282 -5.36 -26.41 47.55
CA LYS A 282 -6.68 -27.05 47.79
C LYS A 282 -6.98 -28.30 46.95
N HIS A 283 -6.00 -28.81 46.20
CA HIS A 283 -6.19 -30.00 45.36
C HIS A 283 -5.74 -31.34 45.98
N GLU A 284 -5.60 -31.40 47.31
CA GLU A 284 -5.53 -32.66 48.08
C GLU A 284 -6.60 -32.66 49.20
N ARG A 285 -7.80 -33.14 48.87
CA ARG A 285 -8.72 -33.96 49.71
C ARG A 285 -10.12 -33.97 49.10
N GLY A 286 -10.62 -35.18 48.87
CA GLY A 286 -11.82 -35.44 48.08
C GLY A 286 -13.17 -35.31 48.81
N LYS A 287 -14.21 -35.48 47.98
CA LYS A 287 -15.57 -35.99 48.22
C LYS A 287 -16.30 -35.54 49.49
N SER A 288 -17.39 -34.79 49.31
CA SER A 288 -18.78 -35.26 49.49
C SER A 288 -19.77 -34.09 49.69
N GLY A 289 -21.01 -34.26 49.18
CA GLY A 289 -22.21 -33.82 49.89
C GLY A 289 -22.82 -32.44 49.61
N ARG A 290 -23.79 -32.40 48.66
CA ARG A 290 -25.22 -32.07 48.86
C ARG A 290 -25.64 -30.73 49.53
N ARG A 291 -26.61 -30.07 48.84
CA ARG A 291 -27.71 -29.19 49.31
C ARG A 291 -27.42 -27.70 49.60
N GLY A 292 -27.89 -26.82 48.69
CA GLY A 292 -29.21 -26.16 48.79
C GLY A 292 -29.34 -24.83 49.52
N ARG A 293 -30.16 -23.94 48.92
CA ARG A 293 -30.94 -22.80 49.48
C ARG A 293 -30.25 -21.41 49.39
N ARG A 294 -30.75 -20.46 48.58
CA ARG A 294 -31.84 -19.45 48.85
C ARG A 294 -31.47 -18.58 50.07
N GLU A 295 -31.57 -17.26 50.12
CA GLU A 295 -32.34 -16.23 49.40
C GLU A 295 -31.92 -14.88 50.06
N ASP A 296 -32.29 -13.78 49.41
CA ASP A 296 -32.59 -12.45 49.99
C ASP A 296 -31.48 -11.49 50.44
N ASP A 297 -31.39 -10.39 49.68
CA ASP A 297 -31.87 -9.05 50.07
C ASP A 297 -31.61 -8.63 51.54
N ASP A 298 -31.01 -7.46 51.77
CA ASP A 298 -31.72 -6.20 51.58
C ASP A 298 -30.85 -5.00 52.02
N PHE A 299 -31.29 -3.84 51.58
CA PHE A 299 -30.81 -2.49 51.80
C PHE A 299 -30.59 -2.11 53.29
N GLU A 300 -29.60 -1.24 53.57
CA GLU A 300 -29.87 0.19 53.86
C GLU A 300 -28.63 1.00 54.27
N ARG A 301 -28.66 2.26 53.86
CA ARG A 301 -27.73 3.36 54.17
C ARG A 301 -27.79 3.78 55.64
N LYS A 302 -26.67 4.31 56.17
CA LYS A 302 -26.62 5.67 56.78
C LYS A 302 -25.19 6.08 57.17
N GLU A 303 -24.73 7.10 56.45
CA GLU A 303 -23.98 8.29 56.84
C GLU A 303 -23.14 8.32 58.14
N LEU A 304 -21.84 8.59 57.91
CA LEU A 304 -20.99 9.66 58.49
C LEU A 304 -21.13 10.03 59.97
N HIS A 305 -20.03 9.85 60.72
CA HIS A 305 -19.54 10.86 61.67
C HIS A 305 -18.01 10.89 61.71
N VAL A 306 -17.48 12.10 61.63
CA VAL A 306 -16.06 12.50 61.66
C VAL A 306 -15.62 12.77 63.10
N SER A 307 -14.38 12.40 63.39
CA SER A 307 -13.47 12.88 64.46
C SER A 307 -13.90 12.79 65.94
N GLU A 308 -13.10 12.11 66.76
CA GLU A 308 -12.16 12.75 67.72
C GLU A 308 -11.37 11.70 68.53
N GLY A 309 -10.14 12.05 68.88
CA GLY A 309 -9.13 11.13 69.43
C GLY A 309 -9.17 10.92 70.94
N LYS A 310 -8.65 9.76 71.36
CA LYS A 310 -8.10 9.32 72.68
C LYS A 310 -8.25 7.79 72.71
N GLY A 311 -7.36 6.94 73.21
CA GLY A 311 -6.13 7.03 73.98
C GLY A 311 -5.67 5.57 74.12
N GLY A 312 -4.38 5.30 73.93
CA GLY A 312 -3.89 3.96 73.64
C GLY A 312 -3.67 3.01 74.82
N ARG A 313 -3.02 1.87 74.55
CA ARG A 313 -2.04 1.29 75.49
C ARG A 313 -1.16 0.22 74.84
N ARG A 314 0.15 0.46 74.93
CA ARG A 314 1.25 -0.48 74.68
C ARG A 314 1.50 -1.30 75.96
N LYS A 315 1.77 -2.60 75.82
CA LYS A 315 2.66 -3.41 76.69
C LYS A 315 3.02 -4.70 75.92
N LYS A 316 4.19 -5.34 76.00
CA LYS A 316 5.64 -4.99 75.97
C LYS A 316 6.37 -6.29 76.39
N LYS A 317 7.32 -6.79 75.59
CA LYS A 317 8.63 -7.37 76.01
C LYS A 317 9.43 -7.75 74.76
N LYS A 318 10.54 -7.03 74.46
CA LYS A 318 11.97 -7.32 74.80
C LYS A 318 12.46 -8.63 74.16
N GLY A 319 13.51 -8.74 73.35
CA GLY A 319 14.64 -7.85 73.02
C GLY A 319 15.97 -8.46 73.48
N ALA A 320 16.77 -9.02 72.56
CA ALA A 320 18.25 -9.20 72.57
C ALA A 320 18.64 -9.83 71.21
N SER A 321 19.22 -9.13 70.24
CA SER A 321 20.60 -8.62 70.09
C SER A 321 21.67 -9.70 69.85
N GLY A 322 22.24 -9.70 68.64
CA GLY A 322 23.67 -9.87 68.42
C GLY A 322 24.10 -11.12 67.66
N GLY A 323 24.68 -10.96 66.46
CA GLY A 323 25.38 -12.05 65.79
C GLY A 323 25.74 -11.77 64.33
N ARG A 324 26.93 -11.22 64.13
CA ARG A 324 27.60 -11.04 62.84
C ARG A 324 27.71 -12.36 62.07
N VAL A 325 27.41 -12.30 60.77
CA VAL A 325 27.63 -13.38 59.80
C VAL A 325 29.13 -13.61 59.60
N SER A 326 29.58 -14.86 59.77
CA SER A 326 30.86 -15.37 59.29
C SER A 326 30.63 -16.52 58.31
N VAL A 327 31.31 -16.42 57.18
CA VAL A 327 31.33 -17.27 55.98
C VAL A 327 31.63 -18.75 56.29
N ARG A 328 30.89 -19.69 55.69
CA ARG A 328 31.45 -20.86 54.98
C ARG A 328 30.46 -21.61 54.11
N ASP A 329 31.04 -22.15 53.04
CA ASP A 329 30.50 -22.70 51.80
C ASP A 329 29.40 -23.76 51.94
N GLN A 330 28.37 -23.60 51.10
CA GLN A 330 27.69 -24.74 50.49
C GLN A 330 27.54 -24.48 48.99
N GLU A 331 28.33 -25.24 48.24
CA GLU A 331 28.24 -25.38 46.79
C GLU A 331 26.87 -25.97 46.43
N HIS A 332 26.00 -25.18 45.80
CA HIS A 332 24.87 -25.74 45.06
C HIS A 332 25.31 -25.98 43.61
N GLY A 333 25.52 -27.26 43.31
CA GLY A 333 25.76 -27.78 41.98
C GLY A 333 24.61 -27.40 41.04
N PHE A 334 24.98 -26.78 39.92
CA PHE A 334 24.09 -26.56 38.79
C PHE A 334 23.75 -27.91 38.15
N SER A 335 22.67 -28.56 38.60
CA SER A 335 22.03 -29.63 37.84
C SER A 335 21.24 -29.00 36.70
N LYS A 336 21.54 -29.37 35.45
CA LYS A 336 20.64 -29.10 34.32
C LYS A 336 19.50 -30.13 34.34
N PRO A 337 18.24 -29.70 34.47
CA PRO A 337 17.16 -30.43 33.83
C PRO A 337 16.47 -29.49 32.83
N THR A 338 16.68 -29.72 31.55
CA THR A 338 15.74 -29.23 30.52
C THR A 338 15.62 -30.32 29.48
N ALA A 339 14.78 -31.31 29.78
CA ALA A 339 14.04 -31.95 28.71
C ALA A 339 13.16 -30.84 28.09
N PRO A 340 13.13 -30.67 26.76
CA PRO A 340 12.31 -29.65 26.12
C PRO A 340 10.85 -29.89 26.51
N VAL A 341 10.23 -28.89 27.11
CA VAL A 341 8.80 -28.94 27.47
C VAL A 341 8.04 -28.73 26.17
N VAL A 342 7.50 -29.81 25.62
CA VAL A 342 6.59 -29.77 24.46
C VAL A 342 5.35 -28.98 24.88
N ARG A 343 5.04 -27.95 24.11
CA ARG A 343 3.87 -27.08 24.34
C ARG A 343 2.92 -27.19 23.18
N GLU A 344 1.65 -27.13 23.50
CA GLU A 344 0.61 -26.90 22.50
C GLU A 344 0.58 -25.41 22.18
N VAL A 345 0.86 -25.06 20.93
CA VAL A 345 0.93 -23.69 20.45
C VAL A 345 -0.27 -23.44 19.57
N ASN A 346 -1.11 -22.52 20.00
CA ASN A 346 -2.24 -22.06 19.21
C ASN A 346 -1.73 -21.15 18.08
N VAL A 347 -1.93 -21.56 16.83
CA VAL A 347 -1.48 -20.85 15.64
C VAL A 347 -2.71 -20.22 14.95
N PRO A 348 -2.87 -18.89 14.97
CA PRO A 348 -3.92 -18.19 14.24
C PRO A 348 -3.62 -18.16 12.73
N GLU A 349 -4.51 -17.59 11.90
CA GLU A 349 -4.34 -17.57 10.44
C GLU A 349 -3.07 -16.84 9.98
N THR A 350 -2.68 -15.76 10.68
CA THR A 350 -1.40 -15.07 10.47
C THR A 350 -0.76 -14.75 11.81
N ILE A 351 0.57 -14.91 11.92
CA ILE A 351 1.30 -14.67 13.18
C ILE A 351 2.68 -14.09 12.93
N ASN A 352 3.08 -13.11 13.75
CA ASN A 352 4.44 -12.56 13.70
C ASN A 352 5.46 -13.56 14.26
N VAL A 353 6.66 -13.61 13.68
CA VAL A 353 7.77 -14.46 14.17
C VAL A 353 8.06 -14.21 15.65
N SER A 354 7.99 -12.96 16.11
CA SER A 354 8.15 -12.60 17.53
C SER A 354 7.08 -13.20 18.43
N GLU A 355 5.83 -13.23 17.96
CA GLU A 355 4.69 -13.73 18.72
C GLU A 355 4.66 -15.26 18.72
N LEU A 356 4.97 -15.89 17.58
CA LEU A 356 5.15 -17.33 17.46
C LEU A 356 6.23 -17.82 18.44
N ALA A 357 7.38 -17.11 18.47
CA ALA A 357 8.45 -17.38 19.41
C ALA A 357 8.00 -17.23 20.88
N GLN A 358 7.20 -16.22 21.20
CA GLN A 358 6.65 -16.03 22.54
C GLN A 358 5.68 -17.15 22.94
N ARG A 359 4.78 -17.58 22.04
CA ARG A 359 3.82 -18.67 22.28
C ARG A 359 4.53 -20.02 22.48
N MET A 360 5.65 -20.25 21.79
CA MET A 360 6.54 -21.39 22.01
C MET A 360 7.43 -21.21 23.27
N SER A 361 7.56 -19.97 23.74
CA SER A 361 8.59 -19.49 24.69
C SER A 361 10.02 -19.83 24.29
N VAL A 362 10.28 -19.68 23.00
CA VAL A 362 11.60 -19.80 22.38
C VAL A 362 12.08 -18.38 22.02
N LYS A 363 13.39 -18.18 21.89
CA LYS A 363 13.91 -16.88 21.44
C LYS A 363 13.63 -16.69 19.95
N ALA A 364 13.21 -15.48 19.54
CA ALA A 364 12.93 -15.17 18.14
C ALA A 364 14.08 -15.51 17.17
N ALA A 365 15.34 -15.38 17.62
CA ALA A 365 16.52 -15.75 16.84
C ALA A 365 16.59 -17.25 16.50
N GLU A 366 16.06 -18.14 17.34
CA GLU A 366 16.04 -19.58 17.08
C GLU A 366 14.94 -19.95 16.08
N VAL A 367 13.79 -19.28 16.15
CA VAL A 367 12.70 -19.41 15.17
C VAL A 367 13.13 -18.90 13.78
N ILE A 368 13.83 -17.75 13.71
CA ILE A 368 14.41 -17.24 12.46
C ILE A 368 15.45 -18.21 11.89
N LYS A 369 16.24 -18.86 12.76
CA LYS A 369 17.22 -19.87 12.32
C LYS A 369 16.54 -21.11 11.74
N ALA A 370 15.42 -21.55 12.32
CA ALA A 370 14.62 -22.65 11.77
C ALA A 370 14.01 -22.28 10.42
N LEU A 371 13.44 -21.08 10.29
CA LEU A 371 12.92 -20.53 9.03
C LEU A 371 14.00 -20.47 7.94
N MET A 372 15.19 -19.95 8.26
CA MET A 372 16.32 -19.95 7.33
C MET A 372 16.76 -21.37 6.94
N GLY A 373 16.67 -22.34 7.85
CA GLY A 373 16.94 -23.75 7.57
C GLY A 373 15.97 -24.39 6.57
N MET A 374 14.74 -23.87 6.51
CA MET A 374 13.70 -24.28 5.56
C MET A 374 13.70 -23.43 4.27
N GLY A 375 14.68 -22.54 4.12
CA GLY A 375 14.83 -21.69 2.93
C GLY A 375 13.99 -20.41 2.95
N THR A 376 13.28 -20.10 4.03
CA THR A 376 12.53 -18.85 4.18
C THR A 376 13.31 -17.84 5.01
N MET A 377 13.79 -16.76 4.38
CA MET A 377 14.43 -15.67 5.11
C MET A 377 13.35 -14.81 5.75
N ALA A 378 13.36 -14.74 7.09
CA ALA A 378 12.36 -14.00 7.85
C ALA A 378 12.94 -13.00 8.86
N THR A 379 12.31 -11.83 9.00
CA THR A 379 12.64 -10.85 10.04
C THR A 379 11.79 -11.03 11.30
N ILE A 380 12.18 -10.43 12.44
CA ILE A 380 11.50 -10.62 13.75
C ILE A 380 10.01 -10.23 13.70
N ASN A 381 9.67 -9.21 12.91
CA ASN A 381 8.31 -8.67 12.81
C ASN A 381 7.61 -9.10 11.51
N GLN A 382 8.16 -10.10 10.81
CA GLN A 382 7.53 -10.62 9.61
C GLN A 382 6.32 -11.46 10.00
N VAL A 383 5.22 -11.23 9.32
CA VAL A 383 4.00 -12.02 9.42
C VAL A 383 4.22 -13.32 8.65
N LEU A 384 3.92 -14.45 9.29
CA LEU A 384 3.90 -15.79 8.69
C LEU A 384 2.46 -16.26 8.50
N ASP A 385 2.25 -17.02 7.44
CA ASP A 385 1.03 -17.80 7.20
C ASP A 385 0.91 -18.98 8.18
N GLN A 386 -0.32 -19.41 8.43
CA GLN A 386 -0.64 -20.50 9.37
C GLN A 386 0.10 -21.80 9.00
N ASP A 387 0.18 -22.17 7.72
CA ASP A 387 0.79 -23.41 7.27
C ASP A 387 2.31 -23.40 7.53
N THR A 388 2.99 -22.33 7.14
CA THR A 388 4.42 -22.16 7.46
C THR A 388 4.66 -22.11 8.96
N ALA A 389 3.80 -21.42 9.73
CA ALA A 389 3.92 -21.37 11.18
C ALA A 389 3.70 -22.72 11.86
N VAL A 390 2.78 -23.57 11.35
CA VAL A 390 2.58 -24.95 11.82
C VAL A 390 3.85 -25.77 11.61
N ILE A 391 4.43 -25.71 10.41
CA ILE A 391 5.67 -26.43 10.07
C ILE A 391 6.83 -26.01 10.99
N VAL A 392 6.99 -24.70 11.24
CA VAL A 392 8.01 -24.16 12.15
C VAL A 392 7.81 -24.67 13.59
N VAL A 393 6.57 -24.74 14.05
CA VAL A 393 6.23 -25.19 15.42
C VAL A 393 6.53 -26.68 15.57
N GLU A 394 6.19 -27.49 14.57
CA GLU A 394 6.43 -28.93 14.55
C GLU A 394 7.93 -29.26 14.47
N GLU A 395 8.69 -28.58 13.62
CA GLU A 395 10.14 -28.75 13.47
C GLU A 395 10.89 -28.41 14.76
N MET A 396 10.38 -27.43 15.52
CA MET A 396 10.92 -27.05 16.83
C MET A 396 10.45 -27.97 17.98
N GLY A 397 9.68 -29.01 17.68
CA GLY A 397 9.24 -30.03 18.63
C GLY A 397 8.04 -29.63 19.49
N HIS A 398 7.22 -28.68 19.04
CA HIS A 398 5.97 -28.26 19.68
C HIS A 398 4.76 -28.79 18.90
N VAL A 399 3.60 -28.90 19.56
CA VAL A 399 2.35 -29.35 18.90
C VAL A 399 1.58 -28.12 18.44
N ALA A 400 1.44 -27.93 17.14
CA ALA A 400 0.65 -26.84 16.59
C ALA A 400 -0.85 -27.17 16.66
N LYS A 401 -1.67 -26.24 17.17
CA LYS A 401 -3.13 -26.27 17.08
C LYS A 401 -3.57 -25.09 16.21
N PRO A 402 -3.93 -25.31 14.94
CA PRO A 402 -4.46 -24.24 14.10
C PRO A 402 -5.81 -23.80 14.66
N ILE A 403 -5.91 -22.52 15.03
CA ILE A 403 -7.18 -21.90 15.38
C ILE A 403 -7.69 -21.19 14.12
N ARG A 404 -8.90 -21.52 13.72
CA ARG A 404 -9.67 -20.69 12.79
C ARG A 404 -10.38 -19.64 13.64
N GLU A 405 -9.96 -18.38 13.51
CA GLU A 405 -10.59 -17.26 14.25
C GLU A 405 -11.94 -16.84 13.64
N ASN A 406 -12.38 -17.50 12.56
CA ASN A 406 -13.64 -17.23 11.86
C ASN A 406 -14.90 -17.67 12.63
N VAL A 407 -14.81 -18.06 13.90
CA VAL A 407 -15.98 -18.49 14.70
C VAL A 407 -17.06 -17.41 14.75
N VAL A 408 -16.68 -16.13 14.73
CA VAL A 408 -17.62 -15.00 14.72
C VAL A 408 -18.23 -14.78 13.33
N GLU A 409 -17.47 -14.97 12.24
CA GLU A 409 -17.98 -14.86 10.87
C GLU A 409 -18.86 -16.05 10.47
N GLU A 410 -18.47 -17.27 10.84
CA GLU A 410 -19.29 -18.48 10.69
C GLU A 410 -20.57 -18.40 11.51
N ALA A 411 -20.57 -17.71 12.67
CA ALA A 411 -21.78 -17.50 13.46
C ALA A 411 -22.81 -16.55 12.81
N LEU A 412 -22.41 -15.75 11.82
CA LEU A 412 -23.35 -14.95 11.03
C LEU A 412 -23.79 -15.67 9.77
N GLN A 413 -23.02 -16.65 9.27
CA GLN A 413 -23.48 -17.49 8.18
C GLN A 413 -24.78 -18.16 8.63
N VAL A 414 -25.86 -17.73 7.98
CA VAL A 414 -27.21 -18.13 8.30
C VAL A 414 -27.29 -19.62 8.01
N SER A 415 -27.54 -20.42 9.02
CA SER A 415 -27.89 -21.82 8.79
C SER A 415 -29.16 -21.86 7.94
N ASP A 416 -29.20 -22.72 6.92
CA ASP A 416 -30.36 -22.88 6.02
C ASP A 416 -31.70 -23.07 6.77
N GLU A 417 -31.64 -23.49 8.04
CA GLU A 417 -32.78 -23.69 8.95
C GLU A 417 -33.51 -22.39 9.37
N GLU A 418 -32.88 -21.21 9.26
CA GLU A 418 -33.50 -19.91 9.59
C GLU A 418 -34.12 -19.21 8.37
N LEU A 419 -33.88 -19.72 7.16
CA LEU A 419 -34.43 -19.17 5.93
C LEU A 419 -35.87 -19.66 5.74
N GLY A 420 -36.78 -18.73 5.42
CA GLY A 420 -38.18 -19.05 5.13
C GLY A 420 -38.35 -19.89 3.86
N GLU A 421 -39.60 -20.19 3.50
CA GLU A 421 -39.90 -20.91 2.25
C GLU A 421 -39.35 -20.15 1.03
N SER A 422 -38.70 -20.88 0.12
CA SER A 422 -38.15 -20.30 -1.11
C SER A 422 -39.27 -20.00 -2.10
N VAL A 423 -39.43 -18.72 -2.46
CA VAL A 423 -40.42 -18.22 -3.41
C VAL A 423 -39.74 -17.96 -4.76
N THR A 424 -40.51 -18.02 -5.84
CA THR A 424 -40.04 -17.63 -7.17
C THR A 424 -39.63 -16.17 -7.17
N ARG A 425 -38.41 -15.88 -7.63
CA ARG A 425 -37.87 -14.51 -7.70
C ARG A 425 -37.74 -14.01 -9.13
N ALA A 426 -37.65 -12.70 -9.30
CA ALA A 426 -37.34 -12.07 -10.58
C ALA A 426 -35.90 -12.43 -11.04
N PRO A 427 -35.68 -12.72 -12.34
CA PRO A 427 -34.34 -12.93 -12.86
C PRO A 427 -33.54 -11.63 -12.85
N VAL A 428 -32.25 -11.75 -12.55
CA VAL A 428 -31.29 -10.64 -12.64
C VAL A 428 -30.47 -10.82 -13.91
N VAL A 429 -30.46 -9.79 -14.75
CA VAL A 429 -29.97 -9.85 -16.12
C VAL A 429 -28.92 -8.78 -16.36
N THR A 430 -27.71 -9.17 -16.75
CA THR A 430 -26.67 -8.22 -17.15
C THR A 430 -26.64 -8.05 -18.66
N VAL A 431 -26.48 -6.82 -19.15
CA VAL A 431 -26.26 -6.56 -20.58
C VAL A 431 -24.78 -6.31 -20.86
N MET A 432 -24.18 -7.15 -21.71
CA MET A 432 -22.77 -7.10 -22.10
C MET A 432 -22.62 -6.99 -23.62
N GLY A 433 -21.41 -6.62 -24.06
CA GLY A 433 -21.11 -6.39 -25.47
C GLY A 433 -20.12 -5.25 -25.69
N HIS A 434 -19.68 -5.12 -26.93
CA HIS A 434 -18.72 -4.11 -27.37
C HIS A 434 -19.27 -2.68 -27.27
N VAL A 435 -18.38 -1.69 -27.33
CA VAL A 435 -18.73 -0.28 -27.50
C VAL A 435 -19.51 -0.12 -28.81
N ASP A 436 -20.48 0.79 -28.84
CA ASP A 436 -21.34 1.12 -30.00
C ASP A 436 -22.22 -0.01 -30.57
N HIS A 437 -22.28 -1.17 -29.90
CA HIS A 437 -23.26 -2.21 -30.22
C HIS A 437 -24.69 -1.87 -29.75
N GLY A 438 -24.90 -0.70 -29.14
CA GLY A 438 -26.23 -0.20 -28.76
C GLY A 438 -26.79 -0.80 -27.48
N LYS A 439 -25.95 -1.22 -26.52
CA LYS A 439 -26.38 -1.73 -25.20
C LYS A 439 -27.25 -0.73 -24.46
N THR A 440 -26.72 0.46 -24.20
CA THR A 440 -27.45 1.53 -23.50
C THR A 440 -28.67 1.97 -24.30
N SER A 441 -28.62 1.95 -25.63
CA SER A 441 -29.78 2.25 -26.47
C SER A 441 -30.90 1.22 -26.33
N LEU A 442 -30.57 -0.08 -26.24
CA LEU A 442 -31.53 -1.14 -25.99
C LEU A 442 -32.19 -0.95 -24.62
N LEU A 443 -31.38 -0.63 -23.60
CA LEU A 443 -31.86 -0.40 -22.25
C LEU A 443 -32.68 0.89 -22.12
N ASP A 444 -32.29 1.96 -22.81
CA ASP A 444 -33.06 3.21 -22.91
C ASP A 444 -34.45 2.95 -23.53
N TYR A 445 -34.50 2.12 -24.58
CA TYR A 445 -35.76 1.71 -25.20
C TYR A 445 -36.65 0.95 -24.21
N ILE A 446 -36.09 -0.07 -23.53
CA ILE A 446 -36.82 -0.87 -22.53
C ILE A 446 -37.33 -0.01 -21.38
N ARG A 447 -36.53 0.94 -20.90
CA ARG A 447 -36.89 1.84 -19.78
C ARG A 447 -37.85 2.96 -20.20
N ARG A 448 -38.06 3.17 -21.51
CA ARG A 448 -38.76 4.34 -22.07
C ARG A 448 -38.16 5.68 -21.61
N THR A 449 -36.87 5.69 -21.27
CA THR A 449 -36.12 6.86 -20.82
C THR A 449 -34.85 6.98 -21.64
N LYS A 450 -34.40 8.20 -21.96
CA LYS A 450 -33.13 8.42 -22.69
C LYS A 450 -32.03 8.86 -21.73
N VAL A 451 -31.24 7.91 -21.25
CA VAL A 451 -30.06 8.18 -20.40
C VAL A 451 -28.85 8.55 -21.24
N THR A 452 -28.71 7.97 -22.44
CA THR A 452 -27.61 8.22 -23.39
C THR A 452 -27.39 9.70 -23.72
N SER A 453 -28.44 10.54 -23.74
CA SER A 453 -28.31 11.98 -24.00
C SER A 453 -27.83 12.81 -22.80
N GLY A 454 -27.89 12.26 -21.58
CA GLY A 454 -27.50 12.95 -20.35
C GLY A 454 -26.09 12.61 -19.85
N GLU A 455 -25.53 11.48 -20.30
CA GLU A 455 -24.20 11.01 -19.86
C GLU A 455 -23.05 11.71 -20.59
N ALA A 456 -21.99 12.03 -19.85
CA ALA A 456 -20.80 12.68 -20.41
C ALA A 456 -20.12 11.73 -21.42
N GLY A 457 -19.96 12.22 -22.66
CA GLY A 457 -19.40 11.44 -23.75
C GLY A 457 -20.38 10.45 -24.41
N GLY A 458 -21.65 10.44 -24.03
CA GLY A 458 -22.68 9.55 -24.61
C GLY A 458 -22.43 8.06 -24.35
N ILE A 459 -21.64 7.73 -23.32
CA ILE A 459 -21.29 6.36 -22.94
C ILE A 459 -21.65 6.08 -21.50
N THR A 460 -22.06 4.83 -21.23
CA THR A 460 -22.26 4.33 -19.87
C THR A 460 -20.92 4.07 -19.20
N GLN A 461 -20.69 4.67 -18.03
CA GLN A 461 -19.44 4.57 -17.28
C GLN A 461 -19.62 4.02 -15.86
N HIS A 462 -20.87 3.91 -15.39
CA HIS A 462 -21.23 3.35 -14.09
C HIS A 462 -22.13 2.14 -14.29
N ILE A 463 -22.10 1.19 -13.36
CA ILE A 463 -23.06 0.10 -13.36
C ILE A 463 -24.41 0.63 -12.87
N GLY A 464 -25.42 0.59 -13.73
CA GLY A 464 -26.79 0.95 -13.40
C GLY A 464 -27.61 -0.30 -13.09
N ALA A 465 -28.49 -0.22 -12.09
CA ALA A 465 -29.41 -1.31 -11.76
C ALA A 465 -30.83 -0.79 -11.72
N TYR A 466 -31.74 -1.46 -12.42
CA TYR A 466 -33.13 -1.03 -12.53
C TYR A 466 -34.09 -2.20 -12.74
N ARG A 467 -35.38 -1.93 -12.57
CA ARG A 467 -36.42 -2.96 -12.66
C ARG A 467 -37.44 -2.63 -13.72
N VAL A 468 -37.80 -3.63 -14.52
CA VAL A 468 -38.78 -3.52 -15.59
C VAL A 468 -39.92 -4.49 -15.32
N GLU A 469 -41.15 -3.99 -15.38
CA GLU A 469 -42.36 -4.80 -15.30
C GLU A 469 -42.69 -5.33 -16.71
N THR A 470 -42.82 -6.66 -16.84
CA THR A 470 -43.27 -7.34 -18.06
C THR A 470 -44.61 -8.04 -17.81
N SER A 471 -45.23 -8.56 -18.87
CA SER A 471 -46.51 -9.27 -18.78
C SER A 471 -46.44 -10.57 -17.97
N ARG A 472 -45.23 -11.16 -17.83
CA ARG A 472 -44.99 -12.43 -17.14
C ARG A 472 -44.31 -12.29 -15.77
N GLY A 473 -43.89 -11.08 -15.39
CA GLY A 473 -43.24 -10.85 -14.10
C GLY A 473 -42.38 -9.58 -14.09
N GLU A 474 -41.48 -9.49 -13.13
CA GLU A 474 -40.48 -8.41 -13.06
C GLU A 474 -39.12 -8.93 -13.51
N ILE A 475 -38.32 -8.09 -14.16
CA ILE A 475 -36.93 -8.38 -14.55
C ILE A 475 -36.04 -7.28 -13.99
N ALA A 476 -34.96 -7.66 -13.31
CA ALA A 476 -33.93 -6.73 -12.85
C ALA A 476 -32.80 -6.68 -13.88
N PHE A 477 -32.48 -5.49 -14.39
CA PHE A 477 -31.39 -5.28 -15.34
C PHE A 477 -30.19 -4.62 -14.68
N LEU A 478 -29.00 -5.12 -15.00
CA LEU A 478 -27.71 -4.51 -14.71
C LEU A 478 -27.08 -4.04 -16.02
N ASP A 479 -26.91 -2.72 -16.15
CA ASP A 479 -26.21 -2.10 -17.28
C ASP A 479 -24.71 -2.08 -16.99
N THR A 480 -23.89 -2.69 -17.85
CA THR A 480 -22.43 -2.70 -17.68
C THR A 480 -21.71 -1.95 -18.81
N PRO A 481 -20.67 -1.16 -18.47
CA PRO A 481 -19.89 -0.42 -19.46
C PRO A 481 -19.15 -1.35 -20.45
N GLY A 482 -19.08 -0.93 -21.72
CA GLY A 482 -18.49 -1.74 -22.81
C GLY A 482 -16.98 -1.65 -22.95
N HIS A 483 -16.35 -0.57 -22.48
CA HIS A 483 -14.93 -0.34 -22.75
C HIS A 483 -14.03 -1.37 -22.04
N ALA A 484 -12.98 -1.82 -22.75
CA ALA A 484 -11.87 -2.63 -22.24
C ALA A 484 -11.27 -2.22 -20.87
N ALA A 485 -11.34 -0.95 -20.45
CA ALA A 485 -10.85 -0.53 -19.13
C ALA A 485 -11.75 -1.02 -17.97
N PHE A 486 -12.98 -1.44 -18.25
CA PHE A 486 -13.97 -1.86 -17.26
C PHE A 486 -14.16 -3.39 -17.19
N THR A 487 -13.09 -4.16 -17.39
CA THR A 487 -13.13 -5.63 -17.31
C THR A 487 -13.65 -6.14 -15.97
N GLU A 488 -13.19 -5.57 -14.85
CA GLU A 488 -13.66 -5.98 -13.51
C GLU A 488 -15.15 -5.70 -13.29
N MET A 489 -15.65 -4.57 -13.79
CA MET A 489 -17.08 -4.25 -13.71
C MET A 489 -17.92 -5.27 -14.49
N ARG A 490 -17.45 -5.74 -15.66
CA ARG A 490 -18.10 -6.82 -16.40
C ARG A 490 -18.06 -8.14 -15.64
N SER A 491 -16.90 -8.53 -15.10
CA SER A 491 -16.79 -9.76 -14.30
C SER A 491 -17.72 -9.73 -13.08
N ARG A 492 -17.82 -8.59 -12.40
CA ARG A 492 -18.76 -8.37 -11.29
C ARG A 492 -20.21 -8.51 -11.73
N GLY A 493 -20.58 -7.86 -12.84
CA GLY A 493 -21.92 -7.99 -13.42
C GLY A 493 -22.29 -9.45 -13.70
N ALA A 494 -21.40 -10.20 -14.38
CA ALA A 494 -21.65 -11.61 -14.69
C ALA A 494 -21.87 -12.46 -13.42
N LYS A 495 -21.02 -12.30 -12.39
CA LYS A 495 -21.12 -13.09 -11.15
C LYS A 495 -22.43 -12.88 -10.38
N VAL A 496 -23.00 -11.69 -10.46
CA VAL A 496 -24.20 -11.32 -9.70
C VAL A 496 -25.48 -11.73 -10.44
N THR A 497 -25.39 -12.05 -11.74
CA THR A 497 -26.57 -12.27 -12.59
C THR A 497 -26.79 -13.72 -12.99
N ASP A 498 -28.08 -14.08 -13.06
CA ASP A 498 -28.53 -15.40 -13.49
C ASP A 498 -28.38 -15.53 -15.03
N ILE A 499 -28.70 -14.46 -15.77
CA ILE A 499 -28.71 -14.43 -17.23
C ILE A 499 -27.84 -13.25 -17.74
N VAL A 500 -27.06 -13.48 -18.79
CA VAL A 500 -26.29 -12.44 -19.47
C VAL A 500 -26.81 -12.27 -20.90
N ILE A 501 -27.23 -11.05 -21.24
CA ILE A 501 -27.55 -10.67 -22.61
C ILE A 501 -26.28 -10.19 -23.29
N LEU A 502 -25.85 -10.90 -24.33
CA LEU A 502 -24.75 -10.51 -25.19
C LEU A 502 -25.29 -9.74 -26.40
N VAL A 503 -25.07 -8.43 -26.41
CA VAL A 503 -25.47 -7.55 -27.51
C VAL A 503 -24.37 -7.50 -28.56
N VAL A 504 -24.70 -7.96 -29.77
CA VAL A 504 -23.78 -7.97 -30.91
C VAL A 504 -24.42 -7.25 -32.07
N ALA A 505 -23.75 -6.26 -32.65
CA ALA A 505 -24.29 -5.53 -33.78
C ALA A 505 -24.19 -6.38 -35.06
N ALA A 506 -25.25 -6.39 -35.85
CA ALA A 506 -25.36 -7.17 -37.09
C ALA A 506 -24.46 -6.67 -38.23
N ASP A 507 -24.03 -5.40 -38.16
CA ASP A 507 -23.12 -4.76 -39.12
C ASP A 507 -21.64 -5.04 -38.79
N ASP A 508 -21.27 -4.91 -37.51
CA ASP A 508 -19.88 -5.04 -37.05
C ASP A 508 -19.45 -6.51 -36.88
N GLY A 509 -20.30 -7.34 -36.26
CA GLY A 509 -20.00 -8.71 -35.89
C GLY A 509 -19.34 -8.86 -34.50
N VAL A 510 -18.61 -9.96 -34.30
CA VAL A 510 -17.95 -10.28 -33.03
C VAL A 510 -16.63 -9.53 -32.92
N MET A 511 -16.53 -8.71 -31.87
CA MET A 511 -15.34 -7.90 -31.55
C MET A 511 -14.60 -8.45 -30.31
N PRO A 512 -13.34 -8.05 -30.05
CA PRO A 512 -12.57 -8.57 -28.91
C PRO A 512 -13.27 -8.44 -27.55
N GLN A 513 -13.98 -7.32 -27.29
CA GLN A 513 -14.74 -7.13 -26.05
C GLN A 513 -15.96 -8.05 -25.94
N THR A 514 -16.54 -8.46 -27.07
CA THR A 514 -17.60 -9.47 -27.11
C THR A 514 -17.03 -10.83 -26.70
N ILE A 515 -15.82 -11.18 -27.14
CA ILE A 515 -15.14 -12.41 -26.75
C ILE A 515 -14.84 -12.42 -25.24
N GLU A 516 -14.33 -11.31 -24.70
CA GLU A 516 -14.13 -11.14 -23.26
C GLU A 516 -15.44 -11.30 -22.48
N ALA A 517 -16.54 -10.71 -22.96
CA ALA A 517 -17.85 -10.84 -22.32
C ALA A 517 -18.33 -12.29 -22.28
N VAL A 518 -18.15 -13.05 -23.38
CA VAL A 518 -18.45 -14.49 -23.41
C VAL A 518 -17.61 -15.25 -22.39
N GLN A 519 -16.31 -14.94 -22.26
CA GLN A 519 -15.44 -15.58 -21.27
C GLN A 519 -15.89 -15.29 -19.84
N HIS A 520 -16.26 -14.04 -19.53
CA HIS A 520 -16.78 -13.69 -18.20
C HIS A 520 -18.10 -14.38 -17.87
N ALA A 521 -19.03 -14.44 -18.82
CA ALA A 521 -20.31 -15.13 -18.63
C ALA A 521 -20.10 -16.64 -18.40
N LYS A 522 -19.24 -17.28 -19.22
CA LYS A 522 -18.88 -18.71 -19.04
C LYS A 522 -18.18 -18.97 -17.71
N ALA A 523 -17.25 -18.10 -17.30
CA ALA A 523 -16.55 -18.23 -16.02
C ALA A 523 -17.47 -18.05 -14.81
N ALA A 524 -18.51 -17.23 -14.93
CA ALA A 524 -19.53 -17.04 -13.90
C ALA A 524 -20.60 -18.16 -13.88
N GLY A 525 -20.70 -18.95 -14.96
CA GLY A 525 -21.75 -19.95 -15.10
C GLY A 525 -23.14 -19.37 -15.40
N SER A 526 -23.21 -18.11 -15.86
CA SER A 526 -24.47 -17.46 -16.23
C SER A 526 -24.94 -17.95 -17.61
N VAL A 527 -26.25 -18.08 -17.77
CA VAL A 527 -26.85 -18.46 -19.07
C VAL A 527 -26.75 -17.28 -20.04
N ILE A 528 -26.29 -17.53 -21.26
CA ILE A 528 -26.12 -16.49 -22.29
C ILE A 528 -27.35 -16.46 -23.18
N ILE A 529 -27.87 -15.26 -23.43
CA ILE A 529 -28.84 -14.97 -24.49
C ILE A 529 -28.21 -13.95 -25.43
N VAL A 530 -28.23 -14.18 -26.74
CA VAL A 530 -27.61 -13.28 -27.72
C VAL A 530 -28.68 -12.38 -28.34
N ALA A 531 -28.50 -11.07 -28.20
CA ALA A 531 -29.31 -10.06 -28.88
C ALA A 531 -28.54 -9.51 -30.08
N ILE A 532 -28.96 -9.86 -31.30
CA ILE A 532 -28.36 -9.35 -32.53
C ILE A 532 -28.98 -7.97 -32.83
N ASN A 533 -28.24 -6.89 -32.57
CA ASN A 533 -28.75 -5.53 -32.65
C ASN A 533 -28.49 -4.87 -34.02
N LYS A 534 -29.12 -3.70 -34.26
CA LYS A 534 -29.04 -2.89 -35.49
C LYS A 534 -29.64 -3.57 -36.73
N MET A 535 -30.71 -4.34 -36.56
CA MET A 535 -31.45 -4.98 -37.65
C MET A 535 -32.17 -3.99 -38.59
N ASP A 536 -32.26 -2.72 -38.21
CA ASP A 536 -32.79 -1.62 -39.03
C ASP A 536 -31.86 -1.22 -40.20
N LYS A 537 -30.58 -1.60 -40.14
CA LYS A 537 -29.61 -1.26 -41.17
C LYS A 537 -29.69 -2.21 -42.38
N PRO A 538 -29.53 -1.70 -43.62
CA PRO A 538 -29.54 -2.54 -44.81
C PRO A 538 -28.32 -3.48 -44.89
N GLU A 539 -27.22 -3.14 -44.22
CA GLU A 539 -26.01 -3.97 -44.12
C GLU A 539 -26.08 -5.05 -43.01
N ALA A 540 -27.18 -5.15 -42.26
CA ALA A 540 -27.32 -6.10 -41.16
C ALA A 540 -27.28 -7.56 -41.65
N ASN A 541 -26.37 -8.37 -41.10
CA ASN A 541 -26.25 -9.79 -41.43
C ASN A 541 -26.23 -10.67 -40.16
N PRO A 542 -27.37 -11.24 -39.75
CA PRO A 542 -27.45 -12.08 -38.55
C PRO A 542 -26.73 -13.43 -38.71
N ASP A 543 -26.67 -13.99 -39.92
CA ASP A 543 -26.02 -15.28 -40.18
C ASP A 543 -24.51 -15.21 -39.97
N ARG A 544 -23.90 -14.07 -40.30
CA ARG A 544 -22.48 -13.81 -40.03
C ARG A 544 -22.19 -13.84 -38.52
N VAL A 545 -23.03 -13.17 -37.71
CA VAL A 545 -22.89 -13.14 -36.25
C VAL A 545 -23.02 -14.54 -35.65
N LYS A 546 -24.00 -15.34 -36.13
CA LYS A 546 -24.18 -16.74 -35.71
C LYS A 546 -22.93 -17.59 -35.98
N GLN A 547 -22.34 -17.46 -37.17
CA GLN A 547 -21.10 -18.18 -37.53
C GLN A 547 -19.91 -17.77 -36.65
N GLU A 548 -19.72 -16.47 -36.43
CA GLU A 548 -18.60 -15.94 -35.64
C GLU A 548 -18.71 -16.36 -34.16
N LEU A 549 -19.91 -16.31 -33.57
CA LEU A 549 -20.14 -16.74 -32.18
C LEU A 549 -20.05 -18.25 -31.99
N ALA A 550 -20.43 -19.04 -32.99
CA ALA A 550 -20.26 -20.50 -32.95
C ALA A 550 -18.78 -20.91 -32.79
N ASN A 551 -17.84 -20.15 -33.36
CA ASN A 551 -16.40 -20.38 -33.18
C ASN A 551 -15.93 -20.17 -31.72
N HIS A 552 -16.71 -19.44 -30.92
CA HIS A 552 -16.45 -19.20 -29.50
C HIS A 552 -17.32 -20.07 -28.58
N GLU A 553 -17.82 -21.19 -29.12
CA GLU A 553 -18.67 -22.18 -28.43
C GLU A 553 -19.94 -21.54 -27.84
N VAL A 554 -20.52 -20.60 -28.58
CA VAL A 554 -21.87 -20.05 -28.34
C VAL A 554 -22.73 -20.48 -29.52
N ILE A 555 -23.41 -21.62 -29.36
CA ILE A 555 -24.09 -22.30 -30.47
C ILE A 555 -25.58 -21.92 -30.48
N PRO A 556 -26.13 -21.43 -31.61
CA PRO A 556 -27.55 -21.10 -31.70
C PRO A 556 -28.48 -22.31 -31.56
N GLU A 557 -29.66 -22.11 -30.95
CA GLU A 557 -30.73 -23.11 -30.89
C GLU A 557 -31.15 -23.64 -32.28
N ASP A 558 -31.16 -22.78 -33.30
CA ASP A 558 -31.47 -23.16 -34.69
C ASP A 558 -30.56 -24.28 -35.22
N TRP A 559 -29.34 -24.38 -34.69
CA TRP A 559 -28.33 -25.37 -35.08
C TRP A 559 -28.24 -26.53 -34.08
N GLY A 560 -29.19 -26.62 -33.15
CA GLY A 560 -29.23 -27.61 -32.08
C GLY A 560 -28.36 -27.26 -30.86
N GLY A 561 -27.99 -25.99 -30.70
CA GLY A 561 -27.33 -25.47 -29.50
C GLY A 561 -28.30 -25.14 -28.36
N ASP A 562 -27.76 -24.51 -27.32
CA ASP A 562 -28.43 -24.13 -26.07
C ASP A 562 -28.63 -22.62 -25.92
N VAL A 563 -28.08 -21.81 -26.83
CA VAL A 563 -28.13 -20.35 -26.74
C VAL A 563 -29.20 -19.78 -27.67
N GLN A 564 -30.09 -18.96 -27.11
CA GLN A 564 -31.12 -18.24 -27.86
C GLN A 564 -30.53 -17.03 -28.57
N PHE A 565 -30.81 -16.88 -29.86
CA PHE A 565 -30.41 -15.75 -30.69
C PHE A 565 -31.65 -14.96 -31.10
N VAL A 566 -31.81 -13.75 -30.57
CA VAL A 566 -32.96 -12.89 -30.83
C VAL A 566 -32.50 -11.69 -31.67
N PRO A 567 -33.01 -11.52 -32.91
CA PRO A 567 -32.74 -10.33 -33.71
C PRO A 567 -33.54 -9.14 -33.17
N VAL A 568 -32.87 -8.02 -32.91
CA VAL A 568 -33.47 -6.81 -32.33
C VAL A 568 -33.00 -5.53 -33.04
N SER A 569 -33.82 -4.48 -32.98
CA SER A 569 -33.37 -3.13 -33.25
C SER A 569 -33.71 -2.22 -32.08
N ALA A 570 -32.66 -1.76 -31.39
CA ALA A 570 -32.79 -0.82 -30.27
C ALA A 570 -33.37 0.55 -30.68
N LEU A 571 -33.33 0.91 -31.97
CA LEU A 571 -33.83 2.19 -32.47
C LEU A 571 -35.32 2.14 -32.81
N THR A 572 -35.75 1.12 -33.57
CA THR A 572 -37.15 0.95 -33.97
C THR A 572 -37.99 0.26 -32.90
N GLY A 573 -37.34 -0.53 -32.04
CA GLY A 573 -37.99 -1.38 -31.04
C GLY A 573 -38.38 -2.77 -31.54
N GLU A 574 -38.03 -3.12 -32.77
CA GLU A 574 -38.31 -4.43 -33.34
C GLU A 574 -37.60 -5.53 -32.53
N GLY A 575 -38.31 -6.62 -32.22
CA GLY A 575 -37.77 -7.78 -31.50
C GLY A 575 -37.50 -7.59 -29.99
N VAL A 576 -37.72 -6.39 -29.43
CA VAL A 576 -37.45 -6.14 -28.00
C VAL A 576 -38.45 -6.89 -27.10
N GLU A 577 -39.72 -6.96 -27.49
CA GLU A 577 -40.73 -7.74 -26.74
C GLU A 577 -40.38 -9.23 -26.76
N ASP A 578 -39.96 -9.75 -27.91
CA ASP A 578 -39.54 -11.15 -28.08
C ASP A 578 -38.31 -11.46 -27.19
N LEU A 579 -37.38 -10.53 -27.06
CA LEU A 579 -36.22 -10.65 -26.16
C LEU A 579 -36.66 -10.71 -24.69
N LEU A 580 -37.62 -9.88 -24.26
CA LEU A 580 -38.16 -9.90 -22.89
C LEU A 580 -38.92 -11.21 -22.59
N GLU A 581 -39.65 -11.73 -23.58
CA GLU A 581 -40.33 -13.01 -23.48
C GLU A 581 -39.33 -14.17 -23.38
N ALA A 582 -38.28 -14.17 -24.21
CA ALA A 582 -37.17 -15.14 -24.17
C ALA A 582 -36.49 -15.19 -22.78
N ILE A 583 -36.19 -14.02 -22.20
CA ILE A 583 -35.60 -13.92 -20.84
C ILE A 583 -36.55 -14.51 -19.79
N SER A 584 -37.85 -14.18 -19.88
CA SER A 584 -38.85 -14.66 -18.93
C SER A 584 -39.01 -16.18 -19.01
N LEU A 585 -39.06 -16.74 -20.23
CA LEU A 585 -39.09 -18.18 -20.47
C LEU A 585 -37.83 -18.87 -19.94
N GLN A 586 -36.66 -18.30 -20.17
CA GLN A 586 -35.40 -18.86 -19.68
C GLN A 586 -35.36 -18.88 -18.14
N ALA A 587 -35.88 -17.83 -17.49
CA ALA A 587 -35.97 -17.76 -16.04
C ALA A 587 -36.93 -18.81 -15.44
N GLU A 588 -38.05 -19.11 -16.13
CA GLU A 588 -38.96 -20.19 -15.74
C GLU A 588 -38.29 -21.57 -15.82
N ILE A 589 -37.50 -21.83 -16.86
CA ILE A 589 -36.74 -23.08 -17.03
C ILE A 589 -35.69 -23.25 -15.93
N MET A 590 -35.06 -22.15 -15.50
CA MET A 590 -34.05 -22.16 -14.43
C MET A 590 -34.65 -22.34 -13.01
N GLU A 591 -35.97 -22.26 -12.86
CA GLU A 591 -36.67 -22.33 -11.57
C GLU A 591 -36.06 -21.44 -10.48
N LEU A 592 -35.78 -20.17 -10.80
CA LEU A 592 -35.12 -19.24 -9.87
C LEU A 592 -35.93 -19.04 -8.58
N LYS A 593 -35.32 -19.40 -7.45
CA LYS A 593 -35.93 -19.37 -6.12
C LYS A 593 -35.07 -18.57 -5.14
N ALA A 594 -35.70 -17.78 -4.28
CA ALA A 594 -35.04 -17.17 -3.12
C ALA A 594 -36.01 -17.08 -1.92
N PRO A 595 -35.48 -17.19 -0.69
CA PRO A 595 -36.27 -16.95 0.51
C PRO A 595 -36.55 -15.45 0.65
N GLU A 596 -37.82 -15.07 0.79
CA GLU A 596 -38.21 -13.68 1.07
C GLU A 596 -38.04 -13.33 2.56
N ILE A 597 -38.25 -14.31 3.44
CA ILE A 597 -38.19 -14.13 4.89
C ILE A 597 -36.83 -14.62 5.39
N GLY A 598 -36.11 -13.74 6.07
CA GLY A 598 -34.79 -14.02 6.64
C GLY A 598 -33.93 -12.76 6.72
N PRO A 599 -32.73 -12.87 7.33
CA PRO A 599 -31.74 -11.80 7.28
C PRO A 599 -31.38 -11.49 5.83
N ALA A 600 -31.31 -10.21 5.50
CA ALA A 600 -30.99 -9.78 4.15
C ALA A 600 -29.54 -10.12 3.79
N HIS A 601 -29.36 -10.78 2.65
CA HIS A 601 -28.08 -10.99 2.00
C HIS A 601 -28.11 -10.36 0.61
N GLY A 602 -27.01 -9.73 0.20
CA GLY A 602 -26.95 -9.09 -1.10
C GLY A 602 -25.52 -8.75 -1.52
N THR A 603 -25.38 -8.16 -2.70
CA THR A 603 -24.08 -7.76 -3.24
C THR A 603 -24.07 -6.29 -3.58
N VAL A 604 -23.00 -5.59 -3.23
CA VAL A 604 -22.79 -4.19 -3.61
C VAL A 604 -22.51 -4.11 -5.11
N ILE A 605 -23.31 -3.33 -5.82
CA ILE A 605 -23.12 -3.04 -7.23
C ILE A 605 -22.11 -1.89 -7.37
N GLU A 606 -22.40 -0.77 -6.69
CA GLU A 606 -21.61 0.46 -6.74
C GLU A 606 -21.68 1.21 -5.40
N ALA A 607 -20.65 1.98 -5.09
CA ALA A 607 -20.56 2.79 -3.89
C ALA A 607 -20.02 4.20 -4.23
N ARG A 608 -20.68 5.23 -3.70
CA ARG A 608 -20.34 6.64 -3.92
C ARG A 608 -20.44 7.47 -2.64
N LEU A 609 -19.72 8.58 -2.61
CA LEU A 609 -19.76 9.54 -1.50
C LEU A 609 -20.46 10.83 -1.93
N ASP A 610 -21.60 11.13 -1.32
CA ASP A 610 -22.36 12.36 -1.55
C ASP A 610 -22.18 13.33 -0.36
N LYS A 611 -21.99 14.62 -0.65
CA LYS A 611 -21.74 15.67 0.34
C LYS A 611 -22.94 15.94 1.26
N GLY A 612 -24.16 15.60 0.83
CA GLY A 612 -25.38 15.78 1.64
C GLY A 612 -25.89 14.48 2.28
N ARG A 613 -25.91 13.39 1.51
CA ARG A 613 -26.49 12.10 1.91
C ARG A 613 -25.48 11.19 2.63
N GLY A 614 -24.19 11.53 2.60
CA GLY A 614 -23.11 10.68 3.09
C GLY A 614 -22.78 9.56 2.10
N THR A 615 -22.41 8.40 2.61
CA THR A 615 -22.12 7.21 1.81
C THR A 615 -23.42 6.66 1.23
N VAL A 616 -23.49 6.58 -0.10
CA VAL A 616 -24.60 5.98 -0.84
C VAL A 616 -24.08 4.71 -1.50
N VAL A 617 -24.76 3.59 -1.25
CA VAL A 617 -24.34 2.30 -1.77
C VAL A 617 -25.51 1.64 -2.46
N THR A 618 -25.34 1.27 -3.72
CA THR A 618 -26.33 0.54 -4.50
C THR A 618 -26.10 -0.95 -4.28
N VAL A 619 -27.10 -1.64 -3.72
CA VAL A 619 -27.03 -3.08 -3.40
C VAL A 619 -28.11 -3.81 -4.16
N LEU A 620 -27.77 -5.00 -4.66
CA LEU A 620 -28.74 -5.98 -5.12
C LEU A 620 -29.03 -6.97 -3.98
N VAL A 621 -30.27 -6.97 -3.49
CA VAL A 621 -30.69 -7.95 -2.49
C VAL A 621 -30.85 -9.32 -3.17
N GLN A 622 -30.16 -10.34 -2.70
CA GLN A 622 -30.22 -11.70 -3.27
C GLN A 622 -31.17 -12.61 -2.48
N GLN A 623 -31.20 -12.46 -1.16
CA GLN A 623 -32.00 -13.28 -0.24
C GLN A 623 -32.48 -12.44 0.93
N GLY A 624 -33.61 -12.83 1.53
CA GLY A 624 -34.22 -12.12 2.64
C GLY A 624 -34.84 -10.79 2.24
N THR A 625 -35.35 -10.07 3.25
CA THR A 625 -35.95 -8.74 3.07
C THR A 625 -35.16 -7.72 3.88
N LEU A 626 -34.62 -6.71 3.21
CA LEU A 626 -33.95 -5.59 3.86
C LEU A 626 -34.97 -4.54 4.26
N ASN A 627 -34.96 -4.12 5.53
CA ASN A 627 -35.84 -3.10 6.06
C ASN A 627 -35.07 -1.85 6.48
N LYS A 628 -35.78 -0.72 6.49
CA LYS A 628 -35.26 0.53 7.04
C LYS A 628 -35.03 0.36 8.55
N GLY A 629 -33.81 0.67 8.99
CA GLY A 629 -33.39 0.57 10.39
C GLY A 629 -32.58 -0.69 10.71
N ASP A 630 -32.49 -1.63 9.77
CA ASP A 630 -31.66 -2.83 9.88
C ASP A 630 -30.18 -2.46 9.98
N ILE A 631 -29.43 -3.32 10.67
CA ILE A 631 -27.99 -3.18 10.84
C ILE A 631 -27.36 -4.10 9.82
N VAL A 632 -26.45 -3.54 9.02
CA VAL A 632 -25.81 -4.27 7.93
C VAL A 632 -24.30 -4.17 8.06
N VAL A 633 -23.64 -5.24 7.66
CA VAL A 633 -22.19 -5.33 7.48
C VAL A 633 -21.95 -5.52 5.99
N VAL A 634 -21.07 -4.70 5.43
CA VAL A 634 -20.75 -4.70 4.00
C VAL A 634 -19.23 -4.65 3.87
N GLY A 635 -18.63 -5.79 3.52
CA GLY A 635 -17.17 -5.91 3.48
C GLY A 635 -16.54 -5.51 4.82
N GLN A 636 -15.75 -4.43 4.80
CA GLN A 636 -15.07 -3.86 5.98
C GLN A 636 -15.88 -2.76 6.70
N GLU A 637 -17.00 -2.34 6.14
CA GLU A 637 -17.83 -1.27 6.66
C GLU A 637 -19.08 -1.84 7.33
N TYR A 638 -19.64 -1.08 8.27
CA TYR A 638 -20.89 -1.44 8.92
C TYR A 638 -21.76 -0.20 9.07
N GLY A 639 -23.04 -0.40 9.30
CA GLY A 639 -23.91 0.72 9.60
C GLY A 639 -25.37 0.34 9.74
N ARG A 640 -26.16 1.33 10.12
CA ARG A 640 -27.60 1.21 10.21
C ARG A 640 -28.23 1.84 8.98
N VAL A 641 -29.12 1.13 8.32
CA VAL A 641 -29.87 1.63 7.16
C VAL A 641 -30.77 2.78 7.59
N ARG A 642 -30.38 4.02 7.24
CA ARG A 642 -31.14 5.24 7.60
C ARG A 642 -32.32 5.45 6.67
N ALA A 643 -32.10 5.20 5.38
CA ALA A 643 -33.09 5.30 4.34
C ALA A 643 -32.67 4.44 3.15
N MET A 644 -33.67 3.97 2.41
CA MET A 644 -33.51 3.20 1.19
C MET A 644 -34.27 3.89 0.07
N PHE A 645 -33.72 3.90 -1.13
CA PHE A 645 -34.34 4.49 -2.31
C PHE A 645 -34.34 3.51 -3.47
N ASN A 646 -35.40 3.54 -4.27
CA ASN A 646 -35.44 2.83 -5.54
C ASN A 646 -34.70 3.60 -6.63
N GLU A 647 -34.55 2.98 -7.80
CA GLU A 647 -33.99 3.60 -9.02
C GLU A 647 -34.62 4.96 -9.38
N LYS A 648 -35.93 5.12 -9.15
CA LYS A 648 -36.68 6.34 -9.47
C LYS A 648 -36.45 7.46 -8.45
N GLY A 649 -35.66 7.20 -7.39
CA GLY A 649 -35.38 8.14 -6.30
C GLY A 649 -36.49 8.24 -5.26
N GLU A 650 -37.46 7.32 -5.29
CA GLU A 650 -38.54 7.24 -4.30
C GLU A 650 -38.07 6.44 -3.08
N GLN A 651 -38.49 6.86 -1.90
CA GLN A 651 -38.12 6.18 -0.66
C GLN A 651 -38.90 4.88 -0.50
N VAL A 652 -38.20 3.78 -0.21
CA VAL A 652 -38.79 2.47 0.06
C VAL A 652 -38.47 2.03 1.49
N ASP A 653 -39.42 1.36 2.15
CA ASP A 653 -39.23 0.87 3.53
C ASP A 653 -38.79 -0.60 3.59
N LYS A 654 -39.10 -1.37 2.55
CA LYS A 654 -38.76 -2.79 2.41
C LYS A 654 -38.22 -3.08 1.01
N ALA A 655 -37.22 -3.95 0.93
CA ALA A 655 -36.62 -4.42 -0.30
C ALA A 655 -36.50 -5.95 -0.27
N GLY A 656 -37.19 -6.62 -1.18
CA GLY A 656 -37.14 -8.08 -1.29
C GLY A 656 -36.01 -8.58 -2.22
N PRO A 657 -35.91 -9.90 -2.42
CA PRO A 657 -34.94 -10.49 -3.34
C PRO A 657 -35.04 -9.94 -4.77
N SER A 658 -33.92 -9.91 -5.48
CA SER A 658 -33.76 -9.39 -6.84
C SER A 658 -34.10 -7.89 -7.01
N THR A 659 -34.27 -7.15 -5.91
CA THR A 659 -34.57 -5.71 -5.97
C THR A 659 -33.29 -4.89 -5.75
N PRO A 660 -32.88 -4.04 -6.72
CA PRO A 660 -31.77 -3.11 -6.53
C PRO A 660 -32.21 -1.89 -5.72
N VAL A 661 -31.44 -1.52 -4.70
CA VAL A 661 -31.78 -0.44 -3.76
C VAL A 661 -30.55 0.39 -3.40
N GLU A 662 -30.71 1.72 -3.37
CA GLU A 662 -29.71 2.63 -2.80
C GLU A 662 -29.86 2.72 -1.28
N LEU A 663 -28.82 2.31 -0.56
CA LEU A 663 -28.71 2.34 0.89
C LEU A 663 -27.92 3.56 1.36
N LEU A 664 -28.41 4.17 2.45
CA LEU A 664 -27.72 5.22 3.20
C LEU A 664 -27.45 4.78 4.63
N GLY A 665 -26.31 5.17 5.19
CA GLY A 665 -26.01 5.07 6.62
C GLY A 665 -24.87 4.14 7.03
N LEU A 666 -24.04 3.72 6.08
CA LEU A 666 -22.77 3.04 6.35
C LEU A 666 -21.72 4.01 6.93
N SER A 667 -20.72 3.47 7.63
CA SER A 667 -19.58 4.22 8.17
C SER A 667 -18.67 4.79 7.09
N GLY A 668 -18.50 4.04 6.00
CA GLY A 668 -17.60 4.37 4.89
C GLY A 668 -18.13 3.84 3.56
N THR A 669 -17.34 4.05 2.49
CA THR A 669 -17.64 3.50 1.17
C THR A 669 -17.04 2.10 1.06
N PRO A 670 -17.86 1.02 1.04
CA PRO A 670 -17.36 -0.34 0.86
C PRO A 670 -16.77 -0.52 -0.55
N ALA A 671 -16.04 -1.63 -0.76
CA ALA A 671 -15.58 -1.96 -2.09
C ALA A 671 -16.76 -2.46 -2.93
N ALA A 672 -16.71 -2.20 -4.23
CA ALA A 672 -17.76 -2.66 -5.13
C ALA A 672 -17.62 -4.18 -5.35
N GLY A 673 -18.72 -4.92 -5.25
CA GLY A 673 -18.74 -6.38 -5.23
C GLY A 673 -18.66 -6.99 -3.82
N ASP A 674 -18.51 -6.20 -2.76
CA ASP A 674 -18.57 -6.71 -1.39
C ASP A 674 -19.97 -7.27 -1.09
N GLU A 675 -20.01 -8.33 -0.28
CA GLU A 675 -21.25 -8.93 0.21
C GLU A 675 -21.83 -8.09 1.35
N LEU A 676 -23.14 -7.83 1.27
CA LEU A 676 -23.95 -7.26 2.31
C LEU A 676 -24.61 -8.38 3.11
N GLN A 677 -24.53 -8.27 4.42
CA GLN A 677 -25.19 -9.17 5.35
C GLN A 677 -25.86 -8.39 6.47
N ALA A 678 -27.13 -8.65 6.72
CA ALA A 678 -27.84 -8.12 7.88
C ALA A 678 -27.32 -8.79 9.16
N ALA A 679 -26.94 -7.96 10.14
CA ALA A 679 -26.50 -8.39 11.46
C ALA A 679 -27.61 -8.13 12.50
N PRO A 680 -27.72 -8.98 13.55
CA PRO A 680 -28.74 -8.83 14.58
C PRO A 680 -28.50 -7.59 15.47
N ASP A 681 -27.24 -7.25 15.76
CA ASP A 681 -26.86 -6.20 16.70
C ASP A 681 -25.76 -5.28 16.14
N ASP A 682 -25.74 -4.01 16.58
CA ASP A 682 -24.69 -3.03 16.20
C ASP A 682 -23.31 -3.47 16.69
N LYS A 683 -23.29 -4.11 17.85
CA LYS A 683 -22.04 -4.54 18.49
C LYS A 683 -21.37 -5.66 17.70
N THR A 684 -22.13 -6.66 17.28
CA THR A 684 -21.60 -7.77 16.47
C THR A 684 -21.14 -7.24 15.12
N ALA A 685 -21.95 -6.39 14.48
CA ALA A 685 -21.60 -5.71 13.22
C ALA A 685 -20.25 -5.00 13.29
N ARG A 686 -20.01 -4.22 14.35
CA ARG A 686 -18.75 -3.51 14.58
C ARG A 686 -17.58 -4.46 14.82
N GLU A 687 -17.75 -5.50 15.65
CA GLU A 687 -16.69 -6.47 15.94
C GLU A 687 -16.21 -7.19 14.66
N ILE A 688 -17.12 -7.55 13.75
CA ILE A 688 -16.77 -8.18 12.45
C ILE A 688 -16.03 -7.20 11.55
N ALA A 689 -16.53 -5.97 11.43
CA ALA A 689 -15.91 -4.94 10.59
C ALA A 689 -14.49 -4.60 11.07
N ASP A 690 -14.29 -4.45 12.39
CA ASP A 690 -12.98 -4.18 12.99
C ASP A 690 -12.01 -5.37 12.78
N PHE A 691 -12.51 -6.60 12.87
CA PHE A 691 -11.75 -7.81 12.56
C PHE A 691 -11.29 -7.82 11.09
N ARG A 692 -12.22 -7.60 10.15
CA ARG A 692 -11.92 -7.52 8.71
C ARG A 692 -10.95 -6.38 8.37
N HIS A 693 -11.11 -5.21 9.00
CA HIS A 693 -10.20 -4.09 8.82
C HIS A 693 -8.78 -4.43 9.32
N THR A 694 -8.66 -5.14 10.44
CA THR A 694 -7.36 -5.56 10.98
C THR A 694 -6.69 -6.55 10.04
N LYS A 695 -7.42 -7.59 9.60
CA LYS A 695 -6.94 -8.60 8.65
C LYS A 695 -6.51 -7.97 7.31
N ALA A 696 -7.33 -7.08 6.75
CA ALA A 696 -7.00 -6.39 5.50
C ALA A 696 -5.76 -5.48 5.63
N ARG A 697 -5.57 -4.83 6.79
CA ARG A 697 -4.41 -3.98 7.05
C ARG A 697 -3.13 -4.82 7.15
N GLU A 698 -3.18 -5.95 7.84
CA GLU A 698 -2.06 -6.88 7.97
C GLU A 698 -1.65 -7.46 6.61
N GLN A 699 -2.63 -7.88 5.80
CA GLN A 699 -2.38 -8.36 4.43
C GLN A 699 -1.75 -7.28 3.55
N LYS A 700 -2.26 -6.04 3.58
CA LYS A 700 -1.66 -4.92 2.83
C LYS A 700 -0.23 -4.63 3.28
N MET A 701 0.05 -4.67 4.59
CA MET A 701 1.41 -4.48 5.11
C MET A 701 2.35 -5.61 4.68
N ALA A 702 1.89 -6.86 4.68
CA ALA A 702 2.66 -8.01 4.21
C ALA A 702 3.00 -7.89 2.71
N GLN A 703 2.02 -7.55 1.87
CA GLN A 703 2.23 -7.31 0.44
C GLN A 703 3.20 -6.15 0.18
N GLN A 704 3.08 -5.05 0.93
CA GLN A 704 4.00 -3.91 0.80
C GLN A 704 5.44 -4.26 1.21
N GLN A 705 5.63 -5.12 2.22
CA GLN A 705 6.97 -5.57 2.62
C GLN A 705 7.59 -6.46 1.55
N ALA A 706 6.81 -7.38 0.96
CA ALA A 706 7.26 -8.21 -0.16
C ALA A 706 7.65 -7.34 -1.37
N ALA A 707 6.76 -6.43 -1.80
CA ALA A 707 7.00 -5.57 -2.95
C ALA A 707 8.20 -4.62 -2.76
N LYS A 708 8.49 -4.15 -1.53
CA LYS A 708 9.66 -3.31 -1.24
C LYS A 708 10.99 -4.06 -1.37
N LEU A 709 11.00 -5.35 -1.04
CA LEU A 709 12.19 -6.19 -1.20
C LEU A 709 12.46 -6.40 -2.70
N ASP A 710 11.42 -6.73 -3.48
CA ASP A 710 11.53 -6.85 -4.94
C ASP A 710 11.95 -5.53 -5.60
N ASP A 711 11.34 -4.40 -5.21
CA ASP A 711 11.72 -3.07 -5.71
C ASP A 711 13.18 -2.71 -5.35
N MET A 712 13.74 -3.21 -4.24
CA MET A 712 15.16 -3.00 -3.91
C MET A 712 16.09 -3.81 -4.83
N PHE A 713 15.71 -5.03 -5.20
CA PHE A 713 16.47 -5.85 -6.15
C PHE A 713 16.39 -5.28 -7.57
N ASN A 714 15.20 -4.90 -8.02
CA ASN A 714 14.99 -4.34 -9.36
C ASN A 714 15.68 -2.98 -9.53
N LYS A 715 15.72 -2.13 -8.49
CA LYS A 715 16.49 -0.87 -8.52
C LYS A 715 18.00 -1.08 -8.63
N MET A 716 18.50 -2.25 -8.23
CA MET A 716 19.91 -2.59 -8.38
C MET A 716 20.22 -3.15 -9.78
N GLU A 717 19.24 -3.74 -10.47
CA GLU A 717 19.39 -4.32 -11.81
C GLU A 717 19.06 -3.38 -12.98
N GLU A 718 18.00 -2.55 -12.88
CA GLU A 718 17.41 -1.86 -14.05
C GLU A 718 17.78 -0.38 -14.21
N GLY A 719 18.60 0.19 -13.31
CA GLY A 719 18.90 1.63 -13.34
C GLY A 719 17.70 2.51 -12.95
N ASP A 720 17.85 3.85 -13.03
CA ASP A 720 16.82 4.81 -12.59
C ASP A 720 15.61 4.84 -13.54
N VAL A 721 14.67 3.90 -13.35
CA VAL A 721 13.36 3.91 -14.03
C VAL A 721 12.57 5.15 -13.58
N LYS A 722 12.10 5.97 -14.53
CA LYS A 722 11.32 7.17 -14.21
C LYS A 722 9.93 6.76 -13.73
N THR A 723 9.52 7.25 -12.56
CA THR A 723 8.19 6.97 -12.02
C THR A 723 7.28 8.19 -12.14
N LEU A 724 6.13 8.01 -12.77
CA LEU A 724 5.06 9.01 -12.76
C LEU A 724 4.11 8.71 -11.60
N ASN A 725 4.09 9.57 -10.58
CA ASN A 725 3.21 9.42 -9.44
C ASN A 725 1.84 10.07 -9.75
N VAL A 726 0.77 9.35 -9.44
CA VAL A 726 -0.61 9.80 -9.69
C VAL A 726 -1.47 9.58 -8.45
N VAL A 727 -2.30 10.57 -8.12
CA VAL A 727 -3.35 10.47 -7.11
C VAL A 727 -4.69 10.54 -7.82
N ILE A 728 -5.55 9.55 -7.58
CA ILE A 728 -6.82 9.39 -8.29
C ILE A 728 -7.98 9.61 -7.32
N LYS A 729 -8.90 10.49 -7.68
CA LYS A 729 -10.19 10.66 -7.01
C LYS A 729 -11.30 10.48 -8.01
N GLY A 730 -12.24 9.59 -7.72
CA GLY A 730 -13.40 9.32 -8.57
C GLY A 730 -14.70 9.51 -7.82
N ASP A 731 -15.80 9.62 -8.55
CA ASP A 731 -17.14 9.76 -8.00
C ASP A 731 -17.68 8.46 -7.40
N VAL A 732 -17.40 7.34 -8.06
CA VAL A 732 -17.77 5.99 -7.62
C VAL A 732 -16.55 5.08 -7.48
N HIS A 733 -16.68 4.01 -6.68
CA HIS A 733 -15.59 3.08 -6.44
C HIS A 733 -15.14 2.35 -7.71
N GLY A 734 -16.08 1.87 -8.53
CA GLY A 734 -15.72 1.12 -9.74
C GLY A 734 -14.92 1.95 -10.74
N SER A 735 -15.20 3.25 -10.89
CA SER A 735 -14.45 4.12 -11.80
C SER A 735 -13.01 4.33 -11.32
N VAL A 736 -12.79 4.45 -10.01
CA VAL A 736 -11.44 4.56 -9.43
C VAL A 736 -10.62 3.28 -9.69
N GLU A 737 -11.25 2.12 -9.54
CA GLU A 737 -10.65 0.82 -9.82
C GLU A 737 -10.27 0.70 -11.32
N ALA A 738 -11.20 1.02 -12.21
CA ALA A 738 -11.00 0.96 -13.66
C ALA A 738 -9.89 1.92 -14.13
N VAL A 739 -9.88 3.16 -13.63
CA VAL A 739 -8.83 4.14 -13.94
C VAL A 739 -7.47 3.67 -13.40
N SER A 740 -7.43 3.14 -12.16
CA SER A 740 -6.18 2.63 -11.57
C SER A 740 -5.60 1.48 -12.40
N GLN A 741 -6.42 0.51 -12.80
CA GLN A 741 -5.97 -0.59 -13.65
C GLN A 741 -5.57 -0.13 -15.05
N GLY A 742 -6.34 0.79 -15.65
CA GLY A 742 -6.02 1.37 -16.95
C GLY A 742 -4.66 2.07 -16.95
N LEU A 743 -4.36 2.84 -15.90
CA LEU A 743 -3.08 3.51 -15.72
C LEU A 743 -1.93 2.53 -15.44
N GLN A 744 -2.18 1.45 -14.70
CA GLN A 744 -1.18 0.41 -14.49
C GLN A 744 -0.82 -0.32 -15.79
N LYS A 745 -1.81 -0.61 -16.65
CA LYS A 745 -1.60 -1.23 -17.98
C LYS A 745 -0.74 -0.37 -18.93
N LEU A 746 -0.71 0.94 -18.74
CA LEU A 746 0.15 1.86 -19.51
C LEU A 746 1.62 1.83 -19.07
N SER A 747 1.95 1.21 -17.94
CA SER A 747 3.33 1.17 -17.43
C SER A 747 4.25 0.41 -18.37
N THR A 748 5.44 0.97 -18.62
CA THR A 748 6.49 0.38 -19.45
C THR A 748 7.79 0.26 -18.65
N ASP A 749 8.76 -0.49 -19.16
CA ASP A 749 10.07 -0.67 -18.51
C ASP A 749 10.83 0.66 -18.32
N LYS A 750 10.55 1.67 -19.17
CA LYS A 750 11.20 2.99 -19.09
C LYS A 750 10.48 3.98 -18.19
N VAL A 751 9.14 3.93 -18.17
CA VAL A 751 8.31 4.82 -17.36
C VAL A 751 7.23 4.02 -16.67
N LYS A 752 7.31 3.98 -15.33
CA LYS A 752 6.36 3.26 -14.48
C LYS A 752 5.34 4.23 -13.89
N VAL A 753 4.05 3.95 -14.07
CA VAL A 753 2.99 4.75 -13.45
C VAL A 753 2.71 4.17 -12.06
N ARG A 754 2.80 5.00 -11.02
CA ARG A 754 2.55 4.61 -9.64
C ARG A 754 1.35 5.37 -9.09
N VAL A 755 0.30 4.63 -8.77
CA VAL A 755 -0.87 5.18 -8.05
C VAL A 755 -0.53 5.26 -6.56
N VAL A 756 -0.32 6.48 -6.05
CA VAL A 756 0.09 6.72 -4.64
C VAL A 756 -1.11 6.67 -3.71
N GLY A 757 -2.25 7.18 -4.17
CA GLY A 757 -3.50 7.17 -3.43
C GLY A 757 -4.67 7.13 -4.39
N SER A 758 -5.67 6.32 -4.04
CA SER A 758 -6.94 6.22 -4.75
C SER A 758 -8.07 6.35 -3.74
N GLY A 759 -9.13 7.07 -4.10
CA GLY A 759 -10.27 7.25 -3.19
C GLY A 759 -11.52 7.72 -3.91
N VAL A 760 -12.65 7.54 -3.23
CA VAL A 760 -13.98 7.93 -3.72
C VAL A 760 -14.37 9.27 -3.10
N GLY A 761 -15.01 10.13 -3.90
CA GLY A 761 -15.48 11.45 -3.50
C GLY A 761 -14.63 12.61 -4.04
N GLY A 762 -15.01 13.83 -3.63
CA GLY A 762 -14.31 15.06 -3.98
C GLY A 762 -12.85 15.07 -3.53
N ILE A 763 -12.06 15.96 -4.14
CA ILE A 763 -10.65 16.12 -3.77
C ILE A 763 -10.56 16.98 -2.52
N ASN A 764 -9.97 16.41 -1.46
CA ASN A 764 -9.82 17.02 -0.15
C ASN A 764 -8.43 17.64 0.06
N GLU A 765 -8.27 18.37 1.17
CA GLU A 765 -6.99 18.99 1.54
C GLU A 765 -5.89 17.94 1.76
N THR A 766 -6.23 16.82 2.40
CA THR A 766 -5.29 15.70 2.64
C THR A 766 -4.76 15.10 1.34
N ASP A 767 -5.59 15.04 0.30
CA ASP A 767 -5.20 14.52 -1.01
C ASP A 767 -4.24 15.48 -1.72
N ALA A 768 -4.51 16.79 -1.64
CA ALA A 768 -3.61 17.82 -2.16
C ALA A 768 -2.27 17.83 -1.41
N GLN A 769 -2.27 17.63 -0.09
CA GLN A 769 -1.03 17.51 0.69
C GLN A 769 -0.24 16.26 0.33
N LEU A 770 -0.91 15.12 0.12
CA LEU A 770 -0.28 13.87 -0.31
C LEU A 770 0.33 13.99 -1.72
N ALA A 771 -0.39 14.65 -2.64
CA ALA A 771 0.12 14.93 -3.97
C ALA A 771 1.36 15.83 -3.93
N ALA A 772 1.34 16.88 -3.10
CA ALA A 772 2.50 17.76 -2.90
C ALA A 772 3.71 17.05 -2.27
N ALA A 773 3.49 16.09 -1.38
CA ALA A 773 4.58 15.36 -0.73
C ALA A 773 5.23 14.32 -1.66
N SER A 774 4.52 13.88 -2.69
CA SER A 774 4.93 12.78 -3.59
C SER A 774 5.20 13.25 -5.02
N ASP A 775 5.17 14.56 -5.29
CA ASP A 775 5.19 15.16 -6.63
C ASP A 775 4.25 14.43 -7.61
N ALA A 776 3.01 14.19 -7.17
CA ALA A 776 2.03 13.43 -7.92
C ALA A 776 1.03 14.32 -8.65
N ILE A 777 0.66 13.91 -9.87
CA ILE A 777 -0.43 14.54 -10.62
C ILE A 777 -1.76 14.16 -9.98
N LEU A 778 -2.61 15.15 -9.74
CA LEU A 778 -3.91 14.94 -9.11
C LEU A 778 -5.00 14.83 -10.18
N ILE A 779 -5.62 13.65 -10.27
CA ILE A 779 -6.62 13.34 -11.28
C ILE A 779 -7.99 13.21 -10.61
N GLY A 780 -8.93 14.07 -11.02
CA GLY A 780 -10.33 14.00 -10.63
C GLY A 780 -11.20 13.43 -11.76
N PHE A 781 -11.76 12.24 -11.55
CA PHE A 781 -12.71 11.60 -12.46
C PHE A 781 -14.14 11.86 -12.02
N ASN A 782 -14.87 12.67 -12.80
CA ASN A 782 -16.22 13.14 -12.50
C ASN A 782 -16.40 13.84 -11.13
N VAL A 783 -15.30 14.25 -10.50
CA VAL A 783 -15.26 14.94 -9.21
C VAL A 783 -14.55 16.27 -9.31
N ARG A 784 -14.78 17.13 -8.31
CA ARG A 784 -14.15 18.45 -8.20
C ARG A 784 -13.44 18.60 -6.87
N ALA A 785 -12.47 19.51 -6.83
CA ALA A 785 -11.80 19.90 -5.60
C ALA A 785 -12.65 20.84 -4.76
N ASP A 786 -12.60 20.61 -3.45
CA ASP A 786 -13.22 21.44 -2.44
C ASP A 786 -12.51 22.79 -2.29
N ASN A 787 -13.18 23.77 -1.70
CA ASN A 787 -12.63 25.11 -1.56
C ASN A 787 -11.33 25.13 -0.74
N ALA A 788 -11.21 24.26 0.28
CA ALA A 788 -9.98 24.10 1.05
C ALA A 788 -8.85 23.50 0.20
N ALA A 789 -9.13 22.43 -0.54
CA ALA A 789 -8.17 21.79 -1.44
C ALA A 789 -7.67 22.76 -2.52
N ARG A 790 -8.56 23.55 -3.14
CA ARG A 790 -8.17 24.52 -4.19
C ARG A 790 -7.18 25.57 -3.70
N LYS A 791 -7.27 26.00 -2.44
CA LYS A 791 -6.30 26.93 -1.85
C LYS A 791 -4.91 26.31 -1.78
N VAL A 792 -4.83 25.08 -1.26
CA VAL A 792 -3.56 24.34 -1.17
C VAL A 792 -2.97 24.04 -2.55
N ILE A 793 -3.83 23.68 -3.52
CA ILE A 793 -3.44 23.46 -4.91
C ILE A 793 -2.82 24.73 -5.51
N ALA A 794 -3.46 25.89 -5.32
CA ALA A 794 -2.97 27.17 -5.85
C ALA A 794 -1.69 27.65 -5.13
N GLU A 795 -1.61 27.44 -3.82
CA GLU A 795 -0.46 27.83 -3.00
C GLU A 795 0.79 27.01 -3.33
N LYS A 796 0.62 25.70 -3.54
CA LYS A 796 1.72 24.77 -3.84
C LYS A 796 1.98 24.58 -5.33
N GLY A 797 1.13 25.11 -6.20
CA GLY A 797 1.25 24.97 -7.65
C GLY A 797 1.07 23.53 -8.15
N LEU A 798 0.09 22.80 -7.59
CA LEU A 798 -0.14 21.39 -7.97
C LEU A 798 -0.91 21.27 -9.28
N ASP A 799 -0.50 20.32 -10.12
CA ASP A 799 -1.20 19.99 -11.35
C ASP A 799 -2.44 19.15 -11.07
N VAL A 800 -3.61 19.77 -11.27
CA VAL A 800 -4.91 19.10 -11.12
C VAL A 800 -5.61 19.02 -12.46
N GLN A 801 -5.94 17.80 -12.87
CA GLN A 801 -6.65 17.51 -14.11
C GLN A 801 -8.01 16.90 -13.80
N TYR A 802 -9.04 17.36 -14.51
CA TYR A 802 -10.40 16.88 -14.34
C TYR A 802 -10.88 16.23 -15.62
N PHE A 803 -11.38 15.00 -15.52
CA PHE A 803 -11.88 14.24 -16.65
C PHE A 803 -13.29 13.74 -16.36
N SER A 804 -14.09 13.66 -17.41
CA SER A 804 -15.41 13.00 -17.39
C SER A 804 -15.45 11.77 -18.27
N ILE A 805 -14.40 11.51 -19.05
CA ILE A 805 -14.26 10.39 -19.98
C ILE A 805 -12.90 9.74 -19.72
N ILE A 806 -12.89 8.43 -19.58
CA ILE A 806 -11.67 7.68 -19.22
C ILE A 806 -10.60 7.70 -20.32
N TYR A 807 -11.00 7.79 -21.60
CA TYR A 807 -10.06 7.88 -22.72
C TYR A 807 -9.23 9.16 -22.68
N ASP A 808 -9.87 10.32 -22.48
CA ASP A 808 -9.18 11.60 -22.41
C ASP A 808 -8.13 11.60 -21.29
N LEU A 809 -8.45 10.94 -20.17
CA LEU A 809 -7.54 10.75 -19.05
C LEU A 809 -6.33 9.89 -19.47
N LEU A 810 -6.57 8.72 -20.05
CA LEU A 810 -5.50 7.81 -20.47
C LEU A 810 -4.61 8.46 -21.54
N ASP A 811 -5.18 9.21 -22.47
CA ASP A 811 -4.44 9.92 -23.53
C ASP A 811 -3.56 11.04 -22.97
N VAL A 812 -4.07 11.82 -22.01
CA VAL A 812 -3.29 12.88 -21.36
C VAL A 812 -2.14 12.27 -20.55
N VAL A 813 -2.37 11.17 -19.83
CA VAL A 813 -1.29 10.49 -19.11
C VAL A 813 -0.27 9.88 -20.07
N THR A 814 -0.70 9.28 -21.18
CA THR A 814 0.18 8.77 -22.25
C THR A 814 1.03 9.91 -22.84
N LYS A 815 0.46 11.10 -23.04
CA LYS A 815 1.20 12.30 -23.47
C LYS A 815 2.17 12.79 -22.40
N ALA A 816 1.80 12.75 -21.12
CA ALA A 816 2.70 13.09 -20.03
C ALA A 816 3.89 12.10 -19.96
N MET A 817 3.64 10.81 -20.12
CA MET A 817 4.66 9.76 -20.16
C MET A 817 5.62 9.93 -21.35
N THR A 818 5.11 10.23 -22.55
CA THR A 818 5.98 10.53 -23.71
C THR A 818 6.85 11.77 -23.48
N GLY A 819 6.35 12.78 -22.76
CA GLY A 819 7.13 13.96 -22.38
C GLY A 819 8.26 13.69 -21.37
N MET A 820 8.17 12.60 -20.59
CA MET A 820 9.21 12.19 -19.64
C MET A 820 10.30 11.32 -20.27
N LEU A 821 10.05 10.74 -21.44
CA LEU A 821 11.01 9.93 -22.17
C LEU A 821 12.13 10.82 -22.72
N GLU A 822 13.36 10.31 -22.65
CA GLU A 822 14.50 10.99 -23.25
C GLU A 822 14.41 10.88 -24.78
N PRO A 823 14.67 11.99 -25.50
CA PRO A 823 14.65 11.95 -26.95
C PRO A 823 15.68 10.95 -27.47
N VAL A 824 15.25 10.12 -28.42
CA VAL A 824 16.13 9.13 -29.06
C VAL A 824 16.80 9.82 -30.24
N PHE A 825 18.12 9.86 -30.21
CA PHE A 825 18.90 10.38 -31.30
C PHE A 825 19.12 9.31 -32.36
N ARG A 826 18.76 9.61 -33.61
CA ARG A 826 19.07 8.76 -34.77
C ARG A 826 20.08 9.49 -35.64
N ASP A 827 21.14 8.78 -36.01
CA ASP A 827 22.11 9.29 -36.96
C ASP A 827 21.55 9.12 -38.38
N GLU A 828 21.29 10.23 -39.07
CA GLU A 828 20.89 10.27 -40.47
C GLU A 828 22.10 10.63 -41.33
N ILE A 829 22.40 9.82 -42.34
CA ILE A 829 23.58 10.00 -43.19
C ILE A 829 23.27 11.11 -44.19
N ILE A 830 23.99 12.23 -44.11
CA ILE A 830 23.83 13.34 -45.06
C ILE A 830 24.63 13.07 -46.33
N GLY A 831 25.85 12.54 -46.21
CA GLY A 831 26.71 12.38 -47.37
C GLY A 831 27.93 11.49 -47.13
N LEU A 832 28.44 10.95 -48.22
CA LEU A 832 29.58 10.03 -48.24
C LEU A 832 30.63 10.55 -49.22
N ALA A 833 31.86 10.71 -48.73
CA ALA A 833 33.00 11.17 -49.51
C ALA A 833 34.11 10.12 -49.50
N ARG A 834 34.69 9.82 -50.65
CA ARG A 834 35.84 8.90 -50.76
C ARG A 834 37.13 9.69 -50.79
N VAL A 835 38.12 9.27 -50.01
CA VAL A 835 39.47 9.83 -50.02
C VAL A 835 40.23 9.28 -51.21
N ASP A 836 40.63 10.16 -52.13
CA ASP A 836 41.44 9.77 -53.29
C ASP A 836 42.94 9.98 -53.01
N ASP A 837 43.33 11.08 -52.35
CA ASP A 837 44.72 11.39 -51.99
C ASP A 837 44.83 12.12 -50.64
N VAL A 838 46.01 12.13 -50.02
CA VAL A 838 46.23 12.77 -48.71
C VAL A 838 47.39 13.76 -48.80
N PHE A 839 47.13 15.01 -48.36
CA PHE A 839 48.06 16.13 -48.40
C PHE A 839 48.42 16.59 -47.00
N ARG A 840 49.67 16.99 -46.78
CA ARG A 840 50.11 17.46 -45.46
C ARG A 840 50.14 18.99 -45.40
N SER A 841 49.35 19.56 -44.49
CA SER A 841 49.29 21.00 -44.24
C SER A 841 49.97 21.35 -42.91
N PRO A 842 50.82 22.40 -42.86
CA PRO A 842 51.46 22.85 -41.62
C PRO A 842 50.47 23.31 -40.54
N LYS A 843 49.27 23.75 -40.94
CA LYS A 843 48.27 24.35 -40.05
C LYS A 843 47.20 23.37 -39.56
N PHE A 844 46.81 22.41 -40.39
CA PHE A 844 45.65 21.53 -40.16
C PHE A 844 45.99 20.03 -40.17
N GLY A 845 47.28 19.68 -40.19
CA GLY A 845 47.69 18.27 -40.24
C GLY A 845 47.45 17.63 -41.61
N ASP A 846 46.97 16.39 -41.61
CA ASP A 846 46.70 15.65 -42.84
C ASP A 846 45.31 16.03 -43.40
N ILE A 847 45.30 16.55 -44.63
CA ILE A 847 44.11 16.95 -45.37
C ILE A 847 43.84 15.88 -46.42
N ALA A 848 42.68 15.25 -46.31
CA ALA A 848 42.16 14.31 -47.27
C ALA A 848 41.60 15.05 -48.50
N GLY A 849 42.16 14.79 -49.69
CA GLY A 849 41.54 15.15 -50.95
C GLY A 849 40.45 14.13 -51.27
N CYS A 850 39.20 14.57 -51.19
CA CYS A 850 38.04 13.70 -51.27
C CYS A 850 37.12 14.07 -52.43
N LEU A 851 36.50 13.05 -53.02
CA LEU A 851 35.36 13.19 -53.93
C LEU A 851 34.07 12.84 -53.18
N VAL A 852 33.12 13.76 -53.13
CA VAL A 852 31.79 13.47 -52.56
C VAL A 852 31.04 12.55 -53.54
N LEU A 853 30.75 11.32 -53.12
CA LEU A 853 30.03 10.34 -53.95
C LEU A 853 28.53 10.60 -53.90
N GLU A 854 27.99 10.69 -52.70
CA GLU A 854 26.55 10.81 -52.46
C GLU A 854 26.27 11.88 -51.40
N GLY A 855 25.16 12.60 -51.56
CA GLY A 855 24.70 13.60 -50.60
C GLY A 855 25.53 14.90 -50.56
N SER A 856 25.65 15.50 -49.38
CA SER A 856 26.49 16.70 -49.17
C SER A 856 27.33 16.60 -47.89
N VAL A 857 28.53 17.19 -47.94
CA VAL A 857 29.44 17.29 -46.80
C VAL A 857 29.28 18.68 -46.19
N LYS A 858 28.74 18.74 -44.96
CA LYS A 858 28.63 19.98 -44.19
C LYS A 858 29.74 20.06 -43.15
N ARG A 859 30.33 21.25 -42.97
CA ARG A 859 31.48 21.46 -42.07
C ARG A 859 31.19 21.18 -40.59
N ASN A 860 29.98 21.47 -40.12
CA ASN A 860 29.65 21.42 -38.68
C ASN A 860 29.09 20.06 -38.23
N ASN A 861 28.91 19.12 -39.16
CA ASN A 861 28.34 17.81 -38.86
C ASN A 861 29.43 16.83 -38.40
N PRO A 862 29.09 15.91 -37.48
CA PRO A 862 29.99 14.84 -37.10
C PRO A 862 30.25 13.89 -38.28
N ILE A 863 31.42 13.26 -38.25
CA ILE A 863 31.90 12.36 -39.29
C ILE A 863 32.40 11.04 -38.71
N ARG A 864 32.31 10.00 -39.55
CA ARG A 864 32.91 8.68 -39.35
C ARG A 864 33.86 8.41 -40.51
N VAL A 865 35.08 7.96 -40.20
CA VAL A 865 36.05 7.50 -41.20
C VAL A 865 36.00 5.98 -41.22
N LEU A 866 35.67 5.42 -42.38
CA LEU A 866 35.56 4.00 -42.65
C LEU A 866 36.69 3.53 -43.56
N ARG A 867 37.19 2.32 -43.28
CA ARG A 867 38.13 1.59 -44.16
C ARG A 867 37.60 0.18 -44.28
N ASP A 868 37.42 -0.30 -45.51
CA ASP A 868 36.81 -1.61 -45.77
C ASP A 868 35.46 -1.81 -45.05
N ASN A 869 34.65 -0.74 -44.97
CA ASN A 869 33.36 -0.66 -44.24
C ASN A 869 33.45 -0.81 -42.70
N VAL A 870 34.64 -0.69 -42.10
CA VAL A 870 34.83 -0.66 -40.65
C VAL A 870 35.11 0.75 -40.18
N VAL A 871 34.38 1.22 -39.16
CA VAL A 871 34.59 2.54 -38.55
C VAL A 871 35.93 2.56 -37.81
N ILE A 872 36.89 3.31 -38.33
CA ILE A 872 38.22 3.49 -37.72
C ILE A 872 38.21 4.66 -36.74
N TYR A 873 37.49 5.73 -37.07
CA TYR A 873 37.50 6.96 -36.30
C TYR A 873 36.15 7.67 -36.37
N GLU A 874 35.72 8.22 -35.24
CA GLU A 874 34.58 9.12 -35.13
C GLU A 874 35.07 10.48 -34.65
N GLY A 875 34.61 11.56 -35.28
CA GLY A 875 35.03 12.89 -34.89
C GLY A 875 34.30 13.99 -35.65
N GLU A 876 34.91 15.16 -35.68
CA GLU A 876 34.39 16.35 -36.36
C GLU A 876 35.38 16.84 -37.42
N LEU A 877 34.86 17.56 -38.42
CA LEU A 877 35.68 18.23 -39.43
C LEU A 877 36.37 19.45 -38.82
N GLU A 878 37.69 19.55 -39.01
CA GLU A 878 38.46 20.74 -38.63
C GLU A 878 38.35 21.83 -39.71
N SER A 879 38.41 21.42 -40.98
CA SER A 879 38.29 22.31 -42.13
C SER A 879 37.66 21.61 -43.32
N LEU A 880 36.80 22.32 -44.04
CA LEU A 880 36.25 21.92 -45.33
C LEU A 880 36.60 22.99 -46.36
N ARG A 881 37.40 22.63 -47.36
CA ARG A 881 37.93 23.56 -48.35
C ARG A 881 37.66 23.07 -49.76
N ARG A 882 37.42 24.00 -50.67
CA ARG A 882 37.43 23.74 -52.11
C ARG A 882 38.52 24.59 -52.73
N PHE A 883 39.55 23.94 -53.27
CA PHE A 883 40.77 24.60 -53.74
C PHE A 883 41.42 25.49 -52.66
N LYS A 884 41.17 26.81 -52.71
CA LYS A 884 41.73 27.80 -51.76
C LYS A 884 40.67 28.40 -50.83
N ASP A 885 39.39 28.14 -51.08
CA ASP A 885 38.28 28.77 -50.36
C ASP A 885 37.75 27.84 -49.28
N ASP A 886 37.49 28.37 -48.08
CA ASP A 886 36.78 27.67 -47.01
C ASP A 886 35.28 27.67 -47.36
N VAL A 887 34.67 26.49 -47.47
CA VAL A 887 33.28 26.32 -47.87
C VAL A 887 32.51 25.62 -46.76
N ASN A 888 31.25 26.01 -46.55
CA ASN A 888 30.41 25.43 -45.50
C ASN A 888 29.78 24.08 -45.91
N GLU A 889 29.52 23.90 -47.20
CA GLU A 889 28.86 22.72 -47.76
C GLU A 889 29.42 22.39 -49.15
N VAL A 890 29.62 21.10 -49.42
CA VAL A 890 30.03 20.57 -50.73
C VAL A 890 29.06 19.48 -51.17
N ASN A 891 28.53 19.62 -52.39
CA ASN A 891 27.57 18.69 -52.97
C ASN A 891 28.26 17.50 -53.67
N ALA A 892 27.50 16.42 -53.89
CA ALA A 892 27.92 15.24 -54.64
C ALA A 892 28.53 15.58 -56.02
N GLY A 893 29.58 14.83 -56.38
CA GLY A 893 30.32 14.97 -57.63
C GLY A 893 31.38 16.07 -57.64
N VAL A 894 31.60 16.77 -56.53
CA VAL A 894 32.60 17.84 -56.41
C VAL A 894 33.77 17.40 -55.53
N GLU A 895 34.99 17.71 -55.98
CA GLU A 895 36.21 17.50 -55.21
C GLU A 895 36.35 18.54 -54.09
N CYS A 896 36.73 18.08 -52.89
CA CYS A 896 36.96 18.92 -51.73
C CYS A 896 38.15 18.42 -50.89
N GLY A 897 38.75 19.34 -50.15
CA GLY A 897 39.76 19.05 -49.12
C GLY A 897 39.10 19.01 -47.76
N ILE A 898 39.20 17.87 -47.08
CA ILE A 898 38.66 17.61 -45.76
C ILE A 898 39.82 17.45 -44.77
N GLY A 899 39.87 18.30 -43.74
CA GLY A 899 40.76 18.13 -42.59
C GLY A 899 39.99 17.54 -41.42
N VAL A 900 40.45 16.41 -40.86
CA VAL A 900 39.81 15.74 -39.73
C VAL A 900 40.49 16.13 -38.43
N LYS A 901 39.71 16.59 -37.44
CA LYS A 901 40.25 17.06 -36.17
C LYS A 901 40.87 15.90 -35.39
N ASN A 902 42.09 16.09 -34.90
CA ASN A 902 42.84 15.13 -34.05
C ASN A 902 43.09 13.74 -34.67
N TYR A 903 42.99 13.59 -36.00
CA TYR A 903 43.24 12.32 -36.69
C TYR A 903 44.33 12.47 -37.75
N LYS A 904 45.30 11.54 -37.78
CA LYS A 904 46.53 11.63 -38.61
C LYS A 904 46.82 10.36 -39.43
N ASP A 905 45.89 9.40 -39.48
CA ASP A 905 46.06 8.16 -40.26
C ASP A 905 44.97 8.04 -41.34
N VAL A 906 44.76 9.13 -42.10
CA VAL A 906 43.91 9.07 -43.29
C VAL A 906 44.71 8.44 -44.42
N LYS A 907 44.13 7.45 -45.11
CA LYS A 907 44.75 6.79 -46.27
C LYS A 907 43.89 6.94 -47.52
N PRO A 908 44.52 6.93 -48.72
CA PRO A 908 43.79 6.79 -49.98
C PRO A 908 42.91 5.53 -49.95
N GLY A 909 41.66 5.67 -50.38
CA GLY A 909 40.65 4.61 -50.37
C GLY A 909 39.73 4.59 -49.14
N ASP A 910 40.02 5.37 -48.09
CA ASP A 910 39.11 5.52 -46.95
C ASP A 910 37.81 6.23 -47.38
N GLN A 911 36.70 5.95 -46.71
CA GLN A 911 35.41 6.62 -46.89
C GLN A 911 35.08 7.48 -45.67
N ILE A 912 34.67 8.72 -45.88
CA ILE A 912 34.25 9.65 -44.84
C ILE A 912 32.74 9.80 -44.96
N GLU A 913 32.03 9.30 -43.95
CA GLU A 913 30.59 9.39 -43.82
C GLU A 913 30.26 10.57 -42.90
N VAL A 914 29.41 11.48 -43.37
CA VAL A 914 28.93 12.64 -42.63
C VAL A 914 27.50 12.36 -42.23
N TYR A 915 27.20 12.46 -40.94
CA TYR A 915 25.85 12.22 -40.42
C TYR A 915 25.35 13.40 -39.59
N GLU A 916 24.04 13.53 -39.49
CA GLU A 916 23.37 14.44 -38.57
C GLU A 916 22.68 13.65 -37.49
N ARG A 917 22.83 14.11 -36.26
CA ARG A 917 22.11 13.52 -35.14
C ARG A 917 20.74 14.19 -35.05
N VAL A 918 19.72 13.54 -35.59
CA VAL A 918 18.34 14.05 -35.57
C VAL A 918 17.64 13.57 -34.30
N GLU A 919 17.00 14.50 -33.61
CA GLU A 919 16.17 14.21 -32.45
C GLU A 919 14.83 13.60 -32.91
N VAL A 920 14.61 12.32 -32.59
CA VAL A 920 13.33 11.65 -32.85
C VAL A 920 12.56 11.60 -31.54
N LYS A 921 11.36 12.20 -31.52
CA LYS A 921 10.47 12.12 -30.38
C LYS A 921 10.02 10.66 -30.20
N PRO A 922 10.25 10.04 -29.03
CA PRO A 922 9.82 8.68 -28.77
C PRO A 922 8.30 8.61 -28.67
N THR A 923 7.72 7.59 -29.27
CA THR A 923 6.34 7.15 -29.01
C THR A 923 6.35 5.99 -28.03
N LEU A 924 5.35 5.93 -27.14
CA LEU A 924 5.19 4.84 -26.17
C LEU A 924 4.87 3.50 -26.83
#